data_AF-A0A3A8JZT1-F1
#
_entry.id   AF-A0A3A8JZT1-F1
#
_cell.length_a   1.000
_cell.length_b   1.000
_cell.length_c   1.000
_cell.angle_alpha   90.00
_cell.angle_beta   90.00
_cell.angle_gamma   90.00
#
_symmetry.space_group_name_H-M   'P 1'
#
loop_
_entity.id
_entity.type
_entity.pdbx_description
1 polymer ?
#
loop_
_entity_poly.entity_id
_entity_poly.type
_entity_poly.pdbx_seq_one_letter_code
_entity_poly.pdbx_strand_id
1 'polypeptide(L)'
;MNEQAKCGLFTREGAQVPLQGVEVTGELLGGHARVRVTQRYRNDEKKPVEAIYVFPLPSDATLSAFSMTCAGRRVAGVVKEREAAFRAYDDAITEGHGAALLDQERANVFTAQVGNLLPGEETLVEVEFLQTLTAEEGSVRWMLPTLVAPRYIPGPVHGDRTGHGSAAPTTRVPDADRISPPTSLNVDYGLRMDLLIDVGRDVVVESPSHRLTVTKEGTRTRVKLQRDSLYRNFAGDEVELNRDVVLTMRNANPDVMLTPVVTHRKAEGPGTFALTVVPDLLNLATTPPRQEVVFVVDTSGSMAGDSLPQAQAALRLCLRHLREGDRFNVIAFENSFRTFSAQTVPFTQRTLEQADAWVAGLKAYGGTELLEPMVSAMKAAPDGVVVLLTDGQVGNESEILNAVLAARGTGRVFSFGIGTNVSDALLRDLARRTDGAVEFIHPGERIDEKVVAQFSRALAPRVTDLEVRFDGVEASELAPSTLPPLVDGTPWTLFGRYAQAGTGSVTLKGKSGREPFSLTVRLDLPALSDRPVVEKLWAAERIRGWMDAGLVGRRAEAMKERIVKLAIEHQLATQYTSFVVVEERQGDRRASGTPETRVVPVNAPAGWSMFNQAPGDVDDDEAEGGLADAMAPGRPGKMPAMRGMPQKKMAAPAAAVSRSRGGAVPPPPPSLSAPAPARDLGPEPTTGSSFHAELADGAGPAGGRAAPMERKEQESAKQKGGFLERLVSAAKPRKAAAPAAPSLQQHAPRAQEDKAEVRYEQEEVLPLSVAESSIPTEDVGSLLGQQLANGLWAGTGEGPEPVRQARATARVLLVLLREGITSSHPLHGAQVKKAVDALLALAAQLGQAPDVAELALGVAWLVAAGPRTRGRIEQAAKPLPGLGGRLEDTAALRQHMETLATR
;
A
#
# COMPACT_ATOMS: atom_id res chain seq x y z
N MET A 1 27.49 -44.42 15.44
CA MET A 1 26.27 -43.59 15.56
C MET A 1 26.35 -42.57 14.45
N ASN A 2 25.33 -42.45 13.60
CA ASN A 2 25.34 -41.44 12.55
C ASN A 2 24.96 -40.09 13.17
N GLU A 3 25.71 -39.05 12.85
CA GLU A 3 25.16 -37.70 12.90
C GLU A 3 24.06 -37.63 11.84
N GLN A 4 22.85 -37.26 12.25
CA GLN A 4 21.78 -36.95 11.31
C GLN A 4 22.10 -35.60 10.67
N ALA A 5 22.12 -35.54 9.34
CA ALA A 5 22.34 -34.30 8.61
C ALA A 5 21.29 -33.26 9.02
N LYS A 6 21.74 -32.09 9.47
CA LYS A 6 20.87 -30.97 9.82
C LYS A 6 20.31 -30.34 8.55
N CYS A 7 19.08 -30.70 8.18
CA CYS A 7 18.27 -29.90 7.26
C CYS A 7 17.54 -28.81 8.05
N GLY A 8 17.52 -27.59 7.52
CA GLY A 8 16.95 -26.42 8.17
C GLY A 8 17.65 -25.13 7.77
N LEU A 9 16.89 -24.04 7.59
CA LEU A 9 17.43 -22.72 7.31
C LEU A 9 17.93 -22.07 8.59
N PHE A 10 19.18 -21.63 8.56
CA PHE A 10 19.85 -20.93 9.65
C PHE A 10 20.08 -19.46 9.31
N THR A 11 20.14 -18.60 10.33
CA THR A 11 20.66 -17.23 10.20
C THR A 11 22.12 -17.25 9.75
N ARG A 12 22.67 -16.08 9.38
CA ARG A 12 24.12 -15.93 9.10
C ARG A 12 25.04 -16.34 10.27
N GLU A 13 24.48 -16.54 11.46
CA GLU A 13 25.16 -16.92 12.70
C GLU A 13 24.92 -18.39 13.08
N GLY A 14 24.13 -19.15 12.30
CA GLY A 14 23.88 -20.58 12.52
C GLY A 14 22.68 -20.92 13.41
N ALA A 15 21.76 -19.98 13.67
CA ALA A 15 20.57 -20.18 14.50
C ALA A 15 19.31 -20.45 13.66
N GLN A 16 18.41 -21.34 14.10
CA GLN A 16 17.29 -21.85 13.29
C GLN A 16 16.19 -20.81 13.06
N VAL A 17 15.59 -20.76 11.86
CA VAL A 17 14.44 -19.88 11.59
C VAL A 17 13.18 -20.38 12.32
N PRO A 18 12.49 -19.53 13.10
CA PRO A 18 11.36 -19.96 13.95
C PRO A 18 10.01 -20.07 13.21
N LEU A 19 9.84 -19.54 12.00
CA LEU A 19 8.60 -19.69 11.23
C LEU A 19 8.54 -21.09 10.58
N GLN A 20 7.43 -21.80 10.79
CA GLN A 20 7.22 -23.22 10.43
C GLN A 20 6.05 -23.43 9.46
N GLY A 21 5.48 -22.36 8.91
CA GLY A 21 4.41 -22.42 7.92
C GLY A 21 3.47 -21.22 7.97
N VAL A 22 2.82 -20.96 6.84
CA VAL A 22 1.75 -19.99 6.69
C VAL A 22 0.50 -20.72 6.20
N GLU A 23 -0.64 -20.49 6.84
CA GLU A 23 -1.94 -21.02 6.41
C GLU A 23 -2.91 -19.87 6.15
N VAL A 24 -3.63 -19.94 5.03
CA VAL A 24 -4.62 -18.94 4.63
C VAL A 24 -6.00 -19.57 4.59
N THR A 25 -6.88 -19.11 5.46
CA THR A 25 -8.29 -19.52 5.51
C THR A 25 -9.19 -18.30 5.30
N GLY A 26 -10.37 -18.48 4.73
CA GLY A 26 -11.23 -17.32 4.49
C GLY A 26 -12.49 -17.61 3.70
N GLU A 27 -13.34 -16.59 3.64
CA GLU A 27 -14.64 -16.63 2.99
C GLU A 27 -14.75 -15.45 2.00
N LEU A 28 -15.11 -15.74 0.75
CA LEU A 28 -15.41 -14.75 -0.28
C LEU A 28 -16.93 -14.70 -0.44
N LEU A 29 -17.54 -13.69 0.19
CA LEU A 29 -18.98 -13.58 0.40
C LEU A 29 -19.51 -12.26 -0.17
N GLY A 30 -20.54 -12.33 -1.02
CA GLY A 30 -21.40 -11.17 -1.36
C GLY A 30 -20.69 -9.81 -1.54
N GLY A 31 -19.66 -9.75 -2.39
CA GLY A 31 -18.91 -8.52 -2.70
C GLY A 31 -17.69 -8.22 -1.84
N HIS A 32 -17.29 -9.08 -0.91
CA HIS A 32 -16.06 -8.91 -0.12
C HIS A 32 -15.38 -10.25 0.23
N ALA A 33 -14.08 -10.19 0.48
CA ALA A 33 -13.30 -11.26 1.06
C ALA A 33 -13.05 -10.97 2.55
N ARG A 34 -13.18 -11.99 3.40
CA ARG A 34 -12.71 -11.99 4.79
C ARG A 34 -11.70 -13.13 4.93
N VAL A 35 -10.43 -12.78 5.14
CA VAL A 35 -9.32 -13.72 5.03
C VAL A 35 -8.45 -13.63 6.27
N ARG A 36 -8.01 -14.79 6.74
CA ARG A 36 -7.09 -14.94 7.87
C ARG A 36 -5.81 -15.63 7.42
N VAL A 37 -4.69 -14.97 7.71
CA VAL A 37 -3.34 -15.52 7.59
C VAL A 37 -2.91 -15.99 8.97
N THR A 38 -2.67 -17.28 9.13
CA THR A 38 -2.15 -17.90 10.35
C THR A 38 -0.68 -18.24 10.14
N GLN A 39 0.19 -17.63 10.94
CA GLN A 39 1.63 -17.84 10.93
C GLN A 39 2.00 -18.74 12.11
N ARG A 40 2.64 -19.88 11.86
CA ARG A 40 3.01 -20.86 12.90
C ARG A 40 4.48 -20.71 13.27
N TYR A 41 4.75 -20.22 14.47
CA TYR A 41 6.10 -20.07 15.01
C TYR A 41 6.42 -21.20 15.99
N ARG A 42 7.65 -21.70 15.97
CA ARG A 42 8.18 -22.63 16.97
C ARG A 42 9.63 -22.28 17.26
N ASN A 43 9.99 -22.26 18.54
CA ASN A 43 11.37 -22.06 18.95
C ASN A 43 12.01 -23.40 19.35
N ASP A 44 12.92 -23.92 18.52
CA ASP A 44 13.73 -25.12 18.82
C ASP A 44 15.06 -24.83 19.53
N GLU A 45 15.34 -23.55 19.84
CA GLU A 45 16.55 -23.14 20.56
C GLU A 45 16.40 -23.26 22.09
N LYS A 46 17.52 -23.18 22.80
CA LYS A 46 17.59 -23.31 24.27
C LYS A 46 17.37 -22.00 25.04
N LYS A 47 17.05 -20.90 24.34
CA LYS A 47 16.83 -19.56 24.89
C LYS A 47 15.50 -18.99 24.39
N PRO A 48 14.87 -18.02 25.08
CA PRO A 48 13.75 -17.27 24.52
C PRO A 48 14.15 -16.57 23.22
N VAL A 49 13.24 -16.56 22.24
CA VAL A 49 13.45 -15.95 20.92
C VAL A 49 12.42 -14.85 20.65
N GLU A 50 12.84 -13.83 19.92
CA GLU A 50 11.99 -12.81 19.32
C GLU A 50 12.01 -13.00 17.80
N ALA A 51 10.90 -13.48 17.22
CA ALA A 51 10.77 -13.66 15.78
C ALA A 51 10.25 -12.39 15.11
N ILE A 52 10.98 -11.86 14.13
CA ILE A 52 10.59 -10.71 13.31
C ILE A 52 10.34 -11.18 11.88
N TYR A 53 9.10 -11.07 11.40
CA TYR A 53 8.69 -11.45 10.06
C TYR A 53 8.03 -10.27 9.34
N VAL A 54 8.57 -9.92 8.17
CA VAL A 54 8.01 -8.87 7.28
C VAL A 54 7.32 -9.56 6.11
N PHE A 55 6.03 -9.32 5.94
CA PHE A 55 5.17 -10.02 4.99
C PHE A 55 4.19 -9.04 4.32
N PRO A 56 3.69 -9.36 3.11
CA PRO A 56 2.76 -8.49 2.42
C PRO A 56 1.29 -8.78 2.80
N LEU A 57 0.43 -7.80 2.51
CA LEU A 57 -1.01 -7.96 2.31
C LEU A 57 -1.41 -7.10 1.09
N PRO A 58 -2.58 -7.31 0.46
CA PRO A 58 -3.03 -6.43 -0.64
C PRO A 58 -3.09 -4.95 -0.20
N SER A 59 -2.67 -3.99 -1.05
CA SER A 59 -2.61 -2.57 -0.63
C SER A 59 -3.99 -1.93 -0.37
N ASP A 60 -5.05 -2.54 -0.89
CA ASP A 60 -6.45 -2.16 -0.66
C ASP A 60 -7.08 -2.83 0.58
N ALA A 61 -6.39 -3.81 1.18
CA ALA A 61 -6.88 -4.57 2.32
C ALA A 61 -7.03 -3.72 3.59
N THR A 62 -8.02 -4.08 4.39
CA THR A 62 -8.34 -3.48 5.69
C THR A 62 -8.06 -4.51 6.78
N LEU A 63 -6.95 -4.34 7.51
CA LEU A 63 -6.62 -5.22 8.63
C LEU A 63 -7.63 -5.03 9.78
N SER A 64 -8.32 -6.11 10.16
CA SER A 64 -9.52 -6.07 10.99
C SER A 64 -9.41 -6.80 12.33
N ALA A 65 -8.47 -7.74 12.48
CA ALA A 65 -8.14 -8.34 13.77
C ALA A 65 -6.72 -8.92 13.80
N PHE A 66 -6.18 -9.06 15.01
CA PHE A 66 -4.92 -9.73 15.30
C PHE A 66 -5.07 -10.57 16.56
N SER A 67 -4.41 -11.73 16.65
CA SER A 67 -4.39 -12.53 17.88
C SER A 67 -3.21 -13.50 17.94
N MET A 68 -2.76 -13.79 19.16
CA MET A 68 -1.70 -14.77 19.45
C MET A 68 -2.33 -15.98 20.15
N THR A 69 -1.98 -17.20 19.76
CA THR A 69 -2.36 -18.44 20.45
C THR A 69 -1.12 -19.19 20.89
N CYS A 70 -0.94 -19.33 22.20
CA CYS A 70 0.26 -19.85 22.85
C CYS A 70 -0.14 -20.75 24.02
N ALA A 71 0.49 -21.92 24.15
CA ALA A 71 0.12 -22.97 25.12
C ALA A 71 -1.41 -23.28 25.15
N GLY A 72 -2.06 -23.31 23.98
CA GLY A 72 -3.49 -23.56 23.82
C GLY A 72 -4.43 -22.39 24.21
N ARG A 73 -3.91 -21.27 24.69
CA ARG A 73 -4.70 -20.07 25.04
C ARG A 73 -4.61 -19.03 23.92
N ARG A 74 -5.77 -18.62 23.38
CA ARG A 74 -5.88 -17.54 22.38
C ARG A 74 -6.10 -16.20 23.08
N VAL A 75 -5.26 -15.22 22.78
CA VAL A 75 -5.32 -13.85 23.28
C VAL A 75 -5.57 -12.91 22.10
N ALA A 76 -6.64 -12.11 22.18
CA ALA A 76 -6.96 -11.12 21.16
C ALA A 76 -6.05 -9.89 21.30
N GLY A 77 -5.56 -9.37 20.17
CA GLY A 77 -4.82 -8.12 20.11
C GLY A 77 -5.75 -6.92 20.14
N VAL A 78 -5.25 -5.81 20.70
CA VAL A 78 -5.93 -4.52 20.72
C VAL A 78 -5.17 -3.49 19.89
N VAL A 79 -5.90 -2.69 19.13
CA VAL A 79 -5.33 -1.51 18.46
C VAL A 79 -5.09 -0.41 19.49
N LYS A 80 -3.89 0.16 19.47
CA LYS A 80 -3.53 1.40 20.19
C LYS A 80 -2.96 2.41 19.18
N GLU A 81 -2.73 3.65 19.62
CA GLU A 81 -1.80 4.52 18.89
C GLU A 81 -0.43 3.81 18.80
N ARG A 82 0.20 3.92 17.62
CA ARG A 82 1.44 3.24 17.24
C ARG A 82 2.47 3.19 18.37
N GLU A 83 2.90 4.34 18.90
CA GLU A 83 3.89 4.37 19.99
C GLU A 83 3.44 3.66 21.27
N ALA A 84 2.16 3.75 21.63
CA ALA A 84 1.61 3.06 22.80
C ALA A 84 1.43 1.55 22.59
N ALA A 85 1.38 1.09 21.34
CA ALA A 85 1.49 -0.33 20.99
C ALA A 85 2.95 -0.82 21.14
N PHE A 86 3.93 -0.08 20.60
CA PHE A 86 5.36 -0.38 20.76
C PHE A 86 5.78 -0.43 22.24
N ARG A 87 5.48 0.60 23.04
CA ARG A 87 5.82 0.62 24.47
C ARG A 87 5.23 -0.58 25.22
N ALA A 88 3.94 -0.88 25.00
CA ALA A 88 3.28 -2.02 25.63
C ALA A 88 3.79 -3.40 25.18
N TYR A 89 4.46 -3.48 24.02
CA TYR A 89 5.20 -4.66 23.60
C TYR A 89 6.57 -4.72 24.32
N ASP A 90 7.37 -3.66 24.23
CA ASP A 90 8.71 -3.58 24.83
C ASP A 90 8.69 -3.81 26.35
N ASP A 91 7.70 -3.22 27.06
CA ASP A 91 7.47 -3.44 28.49
C ASP A 91 7.15 -4.91 28.77
N ALA A 92 6.21 -5.51 28.04
CA ALA A 92 5.81 -6.91 28.22
C ALA A 92 6.96 -7.89 27.95
N ILE A 93 7.78 -7.63 26.92
CA ILE A 93 8.96 -8.45 26.61
C ILE A 93 10.03 -8.31 27.71
N THR A 94 10.29 -7.08 28.18
CA THR A 94 11.22 -6.80 29.28
C THR A 94 10.76 -7.45 30.59
N GLU A 95 9.45 -7.51 30.84
CA GLU A 95 8.84 -8.17 31.99
C GLU A 95 8.73 -9.69 31.84
N GLY A 96 9.24 -10.30 30.76
CA GLY A 96 9.23 -11.75 30.55
C GLY A 96 7.85 -12.33 30.22
N HIS A 97 6.91 -11.51 29.78
CA HIS A 97 5.60 -11.92 29.26
C HIS A 97 5.70 -12.25 27.77
N GLY A 98 4.76 -13.05 27.26
CA GLY A 98 4.69 -13.32 25.82
C GLY A 98 4.00 -12.15 25.15
N ALA A 99 4.50 -11.65 24.02
CA ALA A 99 3.82 -10.57 23.31
C ALA A 99 3.94 -10.71 21.80
N ALA A 100 2.95 -10.17 21.10
CA ALA A 100 2.98 -10.02 19.65
C ALA A 100 2.59 -8.59 19.27
N LEU A 101 3.37 -7.96 18.39
CA LEU A 101 3.08 -6.66 17.80
C LEU A 101 2.93 -6.85 16.28
N LEU A 102 1.84 -6.33 15.71
CA LEU A 102 1.66 -6.23 14.27
C LEU A 102 1.52 -4.77 13.86
N ASP A 103 2.46 -4.36 13.02
CA ASP A 103 2.65 -2.99 12.60
C ASP A 103 2.55 -2.86 11.07
N GLN A 104 1.98 -1.74 10.61
CA GLN A 104 1.96 -1.40 9.19
C GLN A 104 3.20 -0.57 8.84
N GLU A 105 4.03 -1.11 7.94
CA GLU A 105 5.19 -0.42 7.37
C GLU A 105 4.75 0.47 6.21
N ARG A 106 3.97 -0.11 5.29
CA ARG A 106 3.39 0.54 4.10
C ARG A 106 2.02 -0.05 3.79
N ALA A 107 1.32 0.49 2.79
CA ALA A 107 0.01 -0.01 2.36
C ALA A 107 0.00 -1.54 2.16
N ASN A 108 1.04 -2.12 1.54
CA ASN A 108 1.18 -3.55 1.28
C ASN A 108 2.33 -4.24 2.06
N VAL A 109 2.89 -3.64 3.11
CA VAL A 109 4.01 -4.23 3.88
C VAL A 109 3.72 -4.14 5.38
N PHE A 110 3.85 -5.27 6.07
CA PHE A 110 3.51 -5.43 7.48
C PHE A 110 4.61 -6.19 8.22
N THR A 111 4.89 -5.78 9.46
CA THR A 111 5.88 -6.43 10.34
C THR A 111 5.16 -7.06 11.52
N ALA A 112 5.28 -8.38 11.66
CA ALA A 112 4.94 -9.10 12.89
C ALA A 112 6.22 -9.30 13.73
N GLN A 113 6.16 -8.94 15.01
CA GLN A 113 7.21 -9.18 16.01
C GLN A 113 6.60 -10.06 17.11
N VAL A 114 7.15 -11.26 17.32
CA VAL A 114 6.62 -12.30 18.22
C VAL A 114 7.69 -12.61 19.26
N GLY A 115 7.56 -11.99 20.44
CA GLY A 115 8.63 -11.95 21.44
C GLY A 115 8.41 -12.93 22.59
N ASN A 116 9.51 -13.35 23.22
CA ASN A 116 9.56 -14.34 24.29
C ASN A 116 8.93 -15.70 23.91
N LEU A 117 9.13 -16.15 22.66
CA LEU A 117 8.88 -17.54 22.27
C LEU A 117 9.78 -18.44 23.12
N LEU A 118 9.22 -19.25 24.03
CA LEU A 118 10.02 -20.07 24.95
C LEU A 118 10.66 -21.29 24.25
N PRO A 119 11.75 -21.86 24.78
CA PRO A 119 12.31 -23.12 24.29
C PRO A 119 11.25 -24.22 24.19
N GLY A 120 11.08 -24.77 22.98
CA GLY A 120 10.07 -25.80 22.65
C GLY A 120 8.63 -25.29 22.51
N GLU A 121 8.36 -24.00 22.65
CA GLU A 121 7.01 -23.43 22.52
C GLU A 121 6.62 -23.26 21.04
N GLU A 122 5.43 -23.75 20.68
CA GLU A 122 4.73 -23.38 19.44
C GLU A 122 3.72 -22.26 19.73
N THR A 123 3.70 -21.23 18.89
CA THR A 123 2.79 -20.08 18.96
C THR A 123 2.22 -19.80 17.58
N LEU A 124 0.89 -19.68 17.50
CA LEU A 124 0.19 -19.25 16.28
C LEU A 124 -0.09 -17.76 16.35
N VAL A 125 0.17 -17.04 15.27
CA VAL A 125 -0.18 -15.63 15.11
C VAL A 125 -1.18 -15.51 13.97
N GLU A 126 -2.40 -15.06 14.29
CA GLU A 126 -3.50 -14.90 13.34
C GLU A 126 -3.68 -13.44 12.97
N VAL A 127 -3.76 -13.18 11.67
CA VAL A 127 -3.90 -11.86 11.04
C VAL A 127 -5.15 -11.89 10.18
N GLU A 128 -6.22 -11.19 10.56
CA GLU A 128 -7.48 -11.16 9.79
C GLU A 128 -7.63 -9.83 9.05
N PHE A 129 -7.88 -9.90 7.74
CA PHE A 129 -8.12 -8.74 6.88
C PHE A 129 -9.40 -8.86 6.03
N LEU A 130 -9.86 -7.71 5.57
CA LEU A 130 -11.07 -7.54 4.75
C LEU A 130 -10.66 -6.88 3.43
N GLN A 131 -11.27 -7.30 2.32
CA GLN A 131 -11.02 -6.72 1.00
C GLN A 131 -12.33 -6.64 0.21
N THR A 132 -12.53 -5.58 -0.58
CA THR A 132 -13.69 -5.49 -1.48
C THR A 132 -13.43 -6.32 -2.73
N LEU A 133 -14.41 -7.09 -3.18
CA LEU A 133 -14.31 -7.88 -4.42
C LEU A 133 -14.93 -7.09 -5.58
N THR A 134 -14.08 -6.61 -6.49
CA THR A 134 -14.49 -5.93 -7.73
C THR A 134 -14.68 -6.92 -8.88
N ALA A 135 -15.67 -6.66 -9.72
CA ALA A 135 -15.87 -7.40 -10.96
C ALA A 135 -15.05 -6.77 -12.10
N GLU A 136 -14.33 -7.62 -12.84
CA GLU A 136 -13.46 -7.28 -13.96
C GLU A 136 -13.84 -8.20 -15.14
N GLU A 137 -14.32 -7.61 -16.25
CA GLU A 137 -14.64 -8.33 -17.50
C GLU A 137 -15.57 -9.55 -17.34
N GLY A 138 -16.60 -9.44 -16.51
CA GLY A 138 -17.55 -10.52 -16.24
C GLY A 138 -17.04 -11.62 -15.30
N SER A 139 -15.82 -11.46 -14.78
CA SER A 139 -15.23 -12.24 -13.71
C SER A 139 -15.08 -11.42 -12.43
N VAL A 140 -14.71 -12.05 -11.33
CA VAL A 140 -14.16 -11.40 -10.13
C VAL A 140 -12.73 -11.90 -9.97
N ARG A 141 -11.77 -10.98 -9.85
CA ARG A 141 -10.37 -11.30 -9.59
C ARG A 141 -10.08 -11.12 -8.11
N TRP A 142 -9.37 -12.07 -7.52
CA TRP A 142 -8.84 -11.95 -6.17
C TRP A 142 -7.35 -12.30 -6.16
N MET A 143 -6.58 -11.55 -5.36
CA MET A 143 -5.12 -11.65 -5.30
C MET A 143 -4.66 -11.58 -3.86
N LEU A 144 -3.78 -12.50 -3.48
CA LEU A 144 -3.02 -12.49 -2.24
C LEU A 144 -1.52 -12.44 -2.56
N PRO A 145 -0.83 -11.34 -2.26
CA PRO A 145 0.63 -11.33 -2.35
C PRO A 145 1.25 -12.24 -1.28
N THR A 146 2.35 -12.92 -1.62
CA THR A 146 2.96 -13.92 -0.71
C THR A 146 4.35 -13.53 -0.19
N LEU A 147 5.08 -12.66 -0.90
CA LEU A 147 6.37 -12.13 -0.46
C LEU A 147 6.48 -10.60 -0.59
N VAL A 148 7.40 -10.01 0.16
CA VAL A 148 7.84 -8.63 -0.05
C VAL A 148 9.05 -8.67 -0.98
N ALA A 149 8.83 -8.36 -2.26
CA ALA A 149 9.87 -8.52 -3.28
C ALA A 149 11.01 -7.50 -3.12
N PRO A 150 12.22 -7.79 -3.65
CA PRO A 150 13.32 -6.84 -3.71
C PRO A 150 12.90 -5.52 -4.37
N ARG A 151 13.19 -4.41 -3.70
CA ARG A 151 12.84 -3.05 -4.14
C ARG A 151 14.08 -2.30 -4.63
N TYR A 152 13.93 -1.53 -5.70
CA TYR A 152 14.91 -0.52 -6.08
C TYR A 152 14.91 0.62 -5.05
N ILE A 153 16.01 0.77 -4.30
CA ILE A 153 16.18 1.78 -3.24
C ILE A 153 17.11 2.89 -3.75
N PRO A 154 16.59 4.01 -4.27
CA PRO A 154 17.44 5.09 -4.78
C PRO A 154 17.98 6.01 -3.69
N GLY A 155 18.98 6.82 -4.06
CA GLY A 155 19.59 7.86 -3.22
C GLY A 155 20.78 7.37 -2.38
N PRO A 156 21.66 8.27 -1.92
CA PRO A 156 22.77 7.92 -1.05
C PRO A 156 22.27 7.43 0.33
N VAL A 157 23.02 6.48 0.91
CA VAL A 157 22.77 5.95 2.26
C VAL A 157 22.84 7.09 3.28
N HIS A 158 21.79 7.22 4.11
CA HIS A 158 21.63 8.30 5.07
C HIS A 158 20.62 7.93 6.16
N GLY A 159 20.91 8.35 7.39
CA GLY A 159 20.07 8.07 8.56
C GLY A 159 20.54 6.85 9.35
N ASP A 160 19.98 6.71 10.56
CA ASP A 160 20.16 5.55 11.41
C ASP A 160 19.32 4.37 10.92
N ARG A 161 19.83 3.15 11.11
CA ARG A 161 19.01 1.94 10.96
C ARG A 161 17.95 1.86 12.05
N THR A 162 16.73 1.58 11.65
CA THR A 162 15.56 1.41 12.54
C THR A 162 14.93 0.02 12.40
N GLY A 163 15.20 -0.68 11.30
CA GLY A 163 14.68 -2.01 10.98
C GLY A 163 15.76 -3.07 10.75
N HIS A 164 15.29 -4.28 10.45
CA HIS A 164 16.08 -5.52 10.43
C HIS A 164 16.30 -6.08 9.01
N GLY A 165 15.90 -5.32 7.98
CA GLY A 165 15.99 -5.66 6.56
C GLY A 165 17.38 -5.52 5.95
N SER A 166 17.54 -6.04 4.73
CA SER A 166 18.79 -6.13 3.98
C SER A 166 19.29 -4.80 3.42
N ALA A 167 18.40 -3.91 2.98
CA ALA A 167 18.75 -2.57 2.51
C ALA A 167 19.17 -1.65 3.67
N ALA A 168 19.88 -0.56 3.35
CA ALA A 168 20.19 0.52 4.27
C ALA A 168 19.30 1.74 3.98
N PRO A 169 18.92 2.55 4.99
CA PRO A 169 18.17 3.80 4.80
C PRO A 169 18.89 4.76 3.84
N THR A 170 18.13 5.49 3.02
CA THR A 170 18.66 6.51 2.09
C THR A 170 17.92 7.84 2.23
N THR A 171 18.46 8.90 1.63
CA THR A 171 17.80 10.22 1.61
C THR A 171 16.46 10.24 0.88
N ARG A 172 16.17 9.25 0.01
CA ARG A 172 14.90 9.11 -0.73
C ARG A 172 14.01 7.99 -0.17
N VAL A 173 14.57 7.08 0.64
CA VAL A 173 13.87 5.96 1.28
C VAL A 173 14.38 5.77 2.72
N PRO A 174 13.97 6.60 3.69
CA PRO A 174 14.44 6.52 5.08
C PRO A 174 14.00 5.24 5.83
N ASP A 175 13.01 4.53 5.30
CA ASP A 175 12.43 3.29 5.83
C ASP A 175 12.91 2.02 5.08
N ALA A 176 13.92 2.14 4.22
CA ALA A 176 14.38 1.05 3.35
C ALA A 176 14.73 -0.24 4.11
N ASP A 177 15.25 -0.12 5.34
CA ASP A 177 15.65 -1.23 6.20
C ASP A 177 14.49 -1.86 7.00
N ARG A 178 13.28 -1.34 6.87
CA ARG A 178 12.05 -1.95 7.41
C ARG A 178 11.23 -2.64 6.32
N ILE A 179 11.28 -2.13 5.09
CA ILE A 179 10.49 -2.63 3.95
C ILE A 179 11.21 -3.67 3.07
N SER A 180 12.50 -3.92 3.31
CA SER A 180 13.32 -4.81 2.48
C SER A 180 13.82 -6.01 3.32
N PRO A 181 13.00 -7.04 3.59
CA PRO A 181 13.45 -8.20 4.37
C PRO A 181 14.68 -8.90 3.77
N PRO A 182 15.43 -9.70 4.54
CA PRO A 182 16.42 -10.60 3.98
C PRO A 182 15.73 -11.65 3.09
N THR A 183 16.30 -11.92 1.92
CA THR A 183 15.79 -12.90 0.95
C THR A 183 16.64 -14.17 0.94
N SER A 184 16.01 -15.31 0.65
CA SER A 184 16.68 -16.60 0.47
C SER A 184 16.10 -17.35 -0.73
N LEU A 185 16.94 -18.09 -1.47
CA LEU A 185 16.50 -18.95 -2.57
C LEU A 185 15.61 -20.10 -2.07
N ASN A 186 15.92 -20.64 -0.88
CA ASN A 186 15.12 -21.65 -0.19
C ASN A 186 14.67 -21.11 1.17
N VAL A 187 13.41 -21.31 1.54
CA VAL A 187 12.92 -21.17 2.93
C VAL A 187 12.13 -22.42 3.29
N ASP A 188 12.23 -22.87 4.54
CA ASP A 188 11.70 -24.16 4.96
C ASP A 188 10.27 -24.07 5.55
N TYR A 189 9.52 -23.05 5.14
CA TYR A 189 8.12 -22.87 5.49
C TYR A 189 7.27 -22.69 4.23
N GLY A 190 6.20 -23.49 4.11
CA GLY A 190 5.28 -23.45 2.99
C GLY A 190 3.99 -22.68 3.28
N LEU A 191 3.24 -22.39 2.20
CA LEU A 191 1.89 -21.86 2.22
C LEU A 191 0.87 -22.99 2.04
N ARG A 192 -0.12 -23.08 2.93
CA ARG A 192 -1.41 -23.76 2.68
C ARG A 192 -2.50 -22.72 2.49
N MET A 193 -3.52 -23.05 1.69
CA MET A 193 -4.71 -22.22 1.53
C MET A 193 -5.97 -23.09 1.45
N ASP A 194 -7.05 -22.63 2.09
CA ASP A 194 -8.38 -23.26 2.08
C ASP A 194 -9.47 -22.17 2.17
N LEU A 195 -10.03 -21.79 1.02
CA LEU A 195 -11.03 -20.72 0.90
C LEU A 195 -12.41 -21.28 0.58
N LEU A 196 -13.44 -20.69 1.19
CA LEU A 196 -14.84 -20.89 0.83
C LEU A 196 -15.33 -19.71 -0.02
N ILE A 197 -15.82 -19.98 -1.23
CA ILE A 197 -16.41 -18.97 -2.12
C ILE A 197 -17.92 -19.20 -2.14
N ASP A 198 -18.69 -18.21 -1.66
CA ASP A 198 -20.15 -18.18 -1.70
C ASP A 198 -20.62 -16.78 -2.14
N VAL A 199 -20.51 -16.55 -3.44
CA VAL A 199 -21.03 -15.34 -4.12
C VAL A 199 -22.52 -15.47 -4.50
N GLY A 200 -23.25 -16.42 -3.87
CA GLY A 200 -24.69 -16.63 -4.07
C GLY A 200 -25.07 -17.23 -5.44
N ARG A 201 -24.11 -17.83 -6.15
CA ARG A 201 -24.25 -18.35 -7.52
C ARG A 201 -23.13 -19.33 -7.86
N ASP A 202 -23.32 -20.10 -8.93
CA ASP A 202 -22.28 -20.97 -9.48
C ASP A 202 -21.18 -20.17 -10.19
N VAL A 203 -19.93 -20.38 -9.77
CA VAL A 203 -18.73 -19.84 -10.42
C VAL A 203 -17.79 -20.94 -10.90
N VAL A 204 -17.02 -20.64 -11.96
CA VAL A 204 -15.83 -21.41 -12.35
C VAL A 204 -14.62 -20.69 -11.76
N VAL A 205 -13.74 -21.41 -11.05
CA VAL A 205 -12.57 -20.82 -10.41
C VAL A 205 -11.30 -21.33 -11.07
N GLU A 206 -10.48 -20.40 -11.56
CA GLU A 206 -9.24 -20.64 -12.29
C GLU A 206 -8.10 -19.87 -11.61
N SER A 207 -6.86 -20.31 -11.83
CA SER A 207 -5.65 -19.62 -11.35
C SER A 207 -4.56 -19.67 -12.41
N PRO A 208 -3.97 -18.53 -12.82
CA PRO A 208 -2.77 -18.51 -13.65
C PRO A 208 -1.49 -18.76 -12.82
N SER A 209 -1.58 -18.67 -11.49
CA SER A 209 -0.42 -18.61 -10.58
C SER A 209 -0.02 -19.96 -9.98
N HIS A 210 -1.02 -20.81 -9.70
CA HIS A 210 -0.90 -22.01 -8.88
C HIS A 210 -1.95 -23.05 -9.29
N ARG A 211 -1.67 -24.34 -9.11
CA ARG A 211 -2.66 -25.40 -9.29
C ARG A 211 -3.67 -25.39 -8.15
N LEU A 212 -4.92 -25.74 -8.43
CA LEU A 212 -6.02 -25.71 -7.48
C LEU A 212 -6.69 -27.08 -7.36
N THR A 213 -7.02 -27.48 -6.14
CA THR A 213 -8.05 -28.49 -5.86
C THR A 213 -9.35 -27.75 -5.59
N VAL A 214 -10.38 -27.98 -6.41
CA VAL A 214 -11.67 -27.28 -6.33
C VAL A 214 -12.79 -28.28 -6.09
N THR A 215 -13.55 -28.12 -5.00
CA THR A 215 -14.73 -28.94 -4.69
C THR A 215 -15.98 -28.06 -4.59
N LYS A 216 -17.14 -28.58 -5.03
CA LYS A 216 -18.40 -27.82 -5.10
C LYS A 216 -19.52 -28.50 -4.33
N GLU A 217 -20.28 -27.69 -3.61
CA GLU A 217 -21.45 -28.08 -2.82
C GLU A 217 -22.59 -27.07 -3.09
N GLY A 218 -23.35 -27.30 -4.16
CA GLY A 218 -24.28 -26.30 -4.70
C GLY A 218 -23.54 -25.06 -5.19
N THR A 219 -24.02 -23.86 -4.82
CA THR A 219 -23.36 -22.58 -5.16
C THR A 219 -22.02 -22.37 -4.47
N ARG A 220 -21.71 -23.17 -3.44
CA ARG A 220 -20.47 -23.04 -2.66
C ARG A 220 -19.33 -23.76 -3.36
N THR A 221 -18.23 -23.03 -3.55
CA THR A 221 -17.00 -23.58 -4.13
C THR A 221 -15.87 -23.46 -3.12
N ARG A 222 -15.32 -24.58 -2.67
CA ARG A 222 -14.16 -24.63 -1.78
C ARG A 222 -12.89 -24.83 -2.61
N VAL A 223 -11.88 -24.02 -2.34
CA VAL A 223 -10.65 -23.92 -3.13
C VAL A 223 -9.44 -24.11 -2.24
N LYS A 224 -8.62 -25.10 -2.56
CA LYS A 224 -7.32 -25.35 -1.94
C LYS A 224 -6.21 -25.22 -2.96
N LEU A 225 -5.03 -24.79 -2.53
CA LEU A 225 -3.83 -24.93 -3.36
C LEU A 225 -3.49 -26.41 -3.54
N GLN A 226 -3.00 -26.77 -4.72
CA GLN A 226 -2.45 -28.09 -5.01
C GLN A 226 -0.94 -27.94 -5.23
N ARG A 227 -0.16 -28.80 -4.57
CA ARG A 227 1.29 -28.84 -4.72
C ARG A 227 1.70 -29.04 -6.18
N ASP A 228 2.65 -28.23 -6.65
CA ASP A 228 3.35 -28.48 -7.91
C ASP A 228 4.53 -29.44 -7.68
N SER A 229 4.70 -30.42 -8.58
CA SER A 229 5.64 -31.54 -8.38
C SER A 229 7.12 -31.19 -8.59
N LEU A 230 7.42 -29.93 -8.92
CA LEU A 230 8.77 -29.42 -9.15
C LEU A 230 9.53 -29.13 -7.84
N TYR A 231 8.82 -28.80 -6.76
CA TYR A 231 9.42 -28.31 -5.51
C TYR A 231 9.36 -29.38 -4.42
N ARG A 232 10.52 -29.95 -4.07
CA ARG A 232 10.62 -31.21 -3.30
C ARG A 232 10.58 -31.02 -1.78
N ASN A 233 10.83 -29.82 -1.25
CA ASN A 233 11.23 -29.64 0.15
C ASN A 233 10.07 -29.65 1.18
N PHE A 234 8.84 -29.32 0.76
CA PHE A 234 7.70 -29.09 1.67
C PHE A 234 6.91 -30.37 2.03
N ALA A 235 6.06 -30.30 3.06
CA ALA A 235 5.29 -31.44 3.57
C ALA A 235 3.78 -31.35 3.23
N GLY A 236 3.24 -32.39 2.61
CA GLY A 236 1.83 -32.42 2.17
C GLY A 236 1.55 -31.39 1.07
N ASP A 237 0.40 -30.70 1.18
CA ASP A 237 -0.16 -29.77 0.18
C ASP A 237 0.40 -28.33 0.25
N GLU A 238 1.59 -28.15 0.82
CA GLU A 238 2.27 -26.85 0.88
C GLU A 238 2.87 -26.43 -0.49
N VAL A 239 2.86 -25.11 -0.75
CA VAL A 239 3.53 -24.46 -1.89
C VAL A 239 4.49 -23.37 -1.42
N GLU A 240 5.39 -22.90 -2.31
CA GLU A 240 6.32 -21.81 -2.02
C GLU A 240 5.64 -20.43 -2.02
N LEU A 241 6.08 -19.53 -1.14
CA LEU A 241 5.67 -18.13 -1.14
C LEU A 241 6.50 -17.30 -2.14
N ASN A 242 6.78 -17.82 -3.35
CA ASN A 242 7.64 -17.15 -4.34
C ASN A 242 6.88 -16.33 -5.41
N ARG A 243 5.55 -16.30 -5.38
CA ARG A 243 4.68 -15.53 -6.28
C ARG A 243 3.29 -15.30 -5.66
N ASP A 244 2.61 -14.26 -6.09
CA ASP A 244 1.24 -13.96 -5.65
C ASP A 244 0.27 -15.12 -5.98
N VAL A 245 -0.67 -15.42 -5.08
CA VAL A 245 -1.80 -16.32 -5.37
C VAL A 245 -2.89 -15.50 -6.05
N VAL A 246 -3.24 -15.87 -7.27
CA VAL A 246 -4.25 -15.22 -8.10
C VAL A 246 -5.39 -16.19 -8.35
N LEU A 247 -6.62 -15.79 -8.01
CA LEU A 247 -7.85 -16.51 -8.36
C LEU A 247 -8.69 -15.64 -9.31
N THR A 248 -9.19 -16.26 -10.38
CA THR A 248 -10.18 -15.67 -11.29
C THR A 248 -11.48 -16.47 -11.18
N MET A 249 -12.56 -15.81 -10.80
CA MET A 249 -13.89 -16.40 -10.59
C MET A 249 -14.82 -15.93 -11.70
N ARG A 250 -15.14 -16.80 -12.66
CA ARG A 250 -16.06 -16.50 -13.77
C ARG A 250 -17.47 -16.96 -13.45
N ASN A 251 -18.47 -16.13 -13.74
CA ASN A 251 -19.88 -16.54 -13.62
C ASN A 251 -20.19 -17.69 -14.58
N ALA A 252 -20.95 -18.71 -14.14
CA ALA A 252 -21.45 -19.76 -15.03
C ALA A 252 -22.55 -19.26 -16.00
N ASN A 253 -23.15 -18.10 -15.72
CA ASN A 253 -24.13 -17.41 -16.57
C ASN A 253 -23.85 -15.89 -16.54
N PRO A 254 -23.55 -15.23 -17.68
CA PRO A 254 -23.08 -13.84 -17.70
C PRO A 254 -24.16 -12.79 -17.41
N ASP A 255 -25.44 -13.08 -17.70
CA ASP A 255 -26.51 -12.07 -17.73
C ASP A 255 -26.96 -11.54 -16.35
N VAL A 256 -26.30 -11.97 -15.26
CA VAL A 256 -26.67 -11.63 -13.88
C VAL A 256 -25.58 -10.80 -13.19
N MET A 257 -25.27 -9.62 -13.73
CA MET A 257 -24.64 -8.57 -12.93
C MET A 257 -25.61 -8.08 -11.86
N LEU A 258 -25.15 -7.92 -10.60
CA LEU A 258 -25.67 -7.03 -9.54
C LEU A 258 -25.15 -7.47 -8.15
N THR A 259 -24.75 -6.51 -7.31
CA THR A 259 -24.78 -6.61 -5.84
C THR A 259 -24.99 -5.21 -5.25
N PRO A 260 -26.19 -4.62 -5.41
CA PRO A 260 -26.50 -3.31 -4.86
C PRO A 260 -26.76 -3.42 -3.36
N VAL A 261 -26.31 -2.41 -2.61
CA VAL A 261 -26.67 -2.15 -1.20
C VAL A 261 -26.47 -3.36 -0.26
N VAL A 262 -25.24 -3.53 0.21
CA VAL A 262 -24.96 -4.37 1.39
C VAL A 262 -25.10 -3.52 2.65
N THR A 263 -25.79 -4.00 3.69
CA THR A 263 -26.02 -3.25 4.95
C THR A 263 -25.63 -4.02 6.20
N HIS A 264 -25.27 -3.28 7.26
CA HIS A 264 -25.20 -3.77 8.65
C HIS A 264 -25.98 -2.82 9.56
N ARG A 265 -26.82 -3.38 10.45
CA ARG A 265 -27.45 -2.63 11.54
C ARG A 265 -27.84 -3.55 12.70
N LYS A 266 -27.57 -3.09 13.92
CA LYS A 266 -28.03 -3.68 15.19
C LYS A 266 -29.31 -2.98 15.66
N ALA A 267 -30.04 -3.58 16.61
CA ALA A 267 -31.31 -3.05 17.10
C ALA A 267 -31.20 -1.62 17.65
N GLU A 268 -30.05 -1.29 18.24
CA GLU A 268 -29.71 0.04 18.74
C GLU A 268 -28.53 0.62 17.94
N GLY A 269 -28.51 1.95 17.77
CA GLY A 269 -27.47 2.68 17.06
C GLY A 269 -27.72 2.88 15.55
N PRO A 270 -26.79 3.54 14.84
CA PRO A 270 -26.85 3.73 13.39
C PRO A 270 -26.58 2.42 12.63
N GLY A 271 -27.18 2.28 11.45
CA GLY A 271 -26.72 1.31 10.46
C GLY A 271 -25.59 1.86 9.59
N THR A 272 -24.93 0.99 8.84
CA THR A 272 -23.95 1.30 7.80
C THR A 272 -24.31 0.55 6.52
N PHE A 273 -24.09 1.16 5.35
CA PHE A 273 -24.31 0.54 4.03
C PHE A 273 -23.08 0.69 3.12
N ALA A 274 -23.03 -0.17 2.10
CA ALA A 274 -22.14 -0.11 0.94
C ALA A 274 -22.98 -0.31 -0.33
N LEU A 275 -23.12 0.75 -1.13
CA LEU A 275 -23.79 0.75 -2.43
C LEU A 275 -22.74 0.60 -3.53
N THR A 276 -22.73 -0.54 -4.22
CA THR A 276 -21.95 -0.68 -5.47
C THR A 276 -22.88 -0.53 -6.68
N VAL A 277 -22.46 0.27 -7.66
CA VAL A 277 -23.08 0.41 -8.98
C VAL A 277 -22.05 0.08 -10.06
N VAL A 278 -22.51 -0.46 -11.19
CA VAL A 278 -21.72 -0.55 -12.43
C VAL A 278 -22.49 0.28 -13.46
N PRO A 279 -21.95 1.40 -13.96
CA PRO A 279 -22.67 2.26 -14.88
C PRO A 279 -22.55 1.77 -16.32
N ASP A 280 -23.67 1.75 -17.04
CA ASP A 280 -23.70 1.75 -18.51
C ASP A 280 -23.67 3.22 -18.96
N LEU A 281 -22.58 3.62 -19.60
CA LEU A 281 -22.36 4.94 -20.18
C LEU A 281 -22.25 4.88 -21.71
N LEU A 282 -22.44 3.70 -22.33
CA LEU A 282 -22.25 3.45 -23.77
C LEU A 282 -23.15 4.32 -24.64
N ASN A 283 -24.27 4.77 -24.09
CA ASN A 283 -25.29 5.58 -24.76
C ASN A 283 -25.07 7.10 -24.64
N LEU A 284 -24.00 7.57 -23.97
CA LEU A 284 -23.69 9.00 -23.86
C LEU A 284 -23.02 9.51 -25.15
N ALA A 285 -23.59 10.56 -25.76
CA ALA A 285 -23.37 10.92 -27.17
C ALA A 285 -22.05 11.70 -27.43
N THR A 286 -21.07 11.57 -26.55
CA THR A 286 -19.81 12.31 -26.59
C THR A 286 -18.68 11.50 -27.22
N THR A 287 -18.31 11.81 -28.47
CA THR A 287 -17.04 11.35 -29.06
C THR A 287 -15.88 11.74 -28.13
N PRO A 288 -15.08 10.80 -27.60
CA PRO A 288 -13.97 11.15 -26.70
C PRO A 288 -12.99 12.09 -27.41
N PRO A 289 -12.54 13.17 -26.75
CA PRO A 289 -11.64 14.15 -27.38
C PRO A 289 -10.36 13.49 -27.87
N ARG A 290 -9.66 14.16 -28.81
CA ARG A 290 -8.32 13.74 -29.24
C ARG A 290 -7.40 13.67 -28.03
N GLN A 291 -6.76 12.53 -27.82
CA GLN A 291 -5.90 12.28 -26.66
C GLN A 291 -4.44 12.60 -26.99
N GLU A 292 -3.69 12.97 -25.97
CA GLU A 292 -2.23 12.86 -25.95
C GLU A 292 -1.85 11.69 -25.04
N VAL A 293 -1.19 10.68 -25.59
CA VAL A 293 -0.90 9.42 -24.90
C VAL A 293 0.61 9.19 -24.77
N VAL A 294 1.15 9.18 -23.55
CA VAL A 294 2.58 8.95 -23.31
C VAL A 294 2.77 7.58 -22.65
N PHE A 295 3.39 6.67 -23.40
CA PHE A 295 3.75 5.35 -22.89
C PHE A 295 5.08 5.45 -22.12
N VAL A 296 5.14 4.91 -20.92
CA VAL A 296 6.34 4.83 -20.08
C VAL A 296 6.65 3.35 -19.86
N VAL A 297 7.80 2.91 -20.34
CA VAL A 297 8.14 1.49 -20.50
C VAL A 297 9.38 1.18 -19.68
N ASP A 298 9.25 0.28 -18.73
CA ASP A 298 10.37 -0.25 -17.97
C ASP A 298 11.30 -1.07 -18.88
N THR A 299 12.58 -0.78 -18.81
CA THR A 299 13.65 -1.54 -19.46
C THR A 299 14.80 -1.85 -18.50
N SER A 300 14.52 -1.88 -17.20
CA SER A 300 15.44 -2.30 -16.14
C SER A 300 15.85 -3.77 -16.26
N GLY A 301 16.78 -4.23 -15.40
CA GLY A 301 17.31 -5.59 -15.42
C GLY A 301 16.29 -6.69 -15.09
N SER A 302 15.26 -6.41 -14.30
CA SER A 302 14.20 -7.38 -13.99
C SER A 302 13.36 -7.74 -15.22
N MET A 303 13.16 -6.78 -16.12
CA MET A 303 12.41 -6.94 -17.36
C MET A 303 13.04 -7.94 -18.36
N ALA A 304 14.21 -8.54 -18.04
CA ALA A 304 14.83 -9.57 -18.86
C ALA A 304 14.04 -10.91 -18.84
N GLY A 305 14.28 -11.77 -19.83
CA GLY A 305 13.44 -12.95 -20.05
C GLY A 305 12.11 -12.56 -20.70
N ASP A 306 10.99 -13.04 -20.17
CA ASP A 306 9.66 -12.90 -20.79
C ASP A 306 8.98 -11.54 -20.53
N SER A 307 9.35 -10.80 -19.47
CA SER A 307 8.72 -9.52 -19.09
C SER A 307 8.78 -8.47 -20.21
N LEU A 308 9.96 -8.18 -20.78
CA LEU A 308 10.11 -7.18 -21.85
C LEU A 308 9.39 -7.58 -23.15
N PRO A 309 9.46 -8.81 -23.67
CA PRO A 309 8.60 -9.26 -24.77
C PRO A 309 7.10 -9.03 -24.52
N GLN A 310 6.62 -9.29 -23.31
CA GLN A 310 5.22 -9.03 -22.92
C GLN A 310 4.89 -7.53 -22.90
N ALA A 311 5.78 -6.69 -22.35
CA ALA A 311 5.64 -5.23 -22.38
C ALA A 311 5.66 -4.67 -23.81
N GLN A 312 6.54 -5.16 -24.67
CA GLN A 312 6.57 -4.79 -26.09
C GLN A 312 5.28 -5.21 -26.82
N ALA A 313 4.72 -6.38 -26.51
CA ALA A 313 3.45 -6.83 -27.09
C ALA A 313 2.27 -5.94 -26.65
N ALA A 314 2.16 -5.67 -25.34
CA ALA A 314 1.15 -4.78 -24.77
C ALA A 314 1.23 -3.36 -25.37
N LEU A 315 2.43 -2.78 -25.44
CA LEU A 315 2.65 -1.46 -26.04
C LEU A 315 2.24 -1.41 -27.52
N ARG A 316 2.61 -2.41 -28.32
CA ARG A 316 2.20 -2.52 -29.73
C ARG A 316 0.69 -2.65 -29.89
N LEU A 317 0.00 -3.30 -28.95
CA LEU A 317 -1.46 -3.36 -28.94
C LEU A 317 -2.05 -1.98 -28.64
N CYS A 318 -1.59 -1.27 -27.60
CA CYS A 318 -2.05 0.09 -27.30
C CYS A 318 -1.82 1.06 -28.47
N LEU A 319 -0.63 1.04 -29.08
CA LEU A 319 -0.29 1.88 -30.24
C LEU A 319 -1.26 1.64 -31.42
N ARG A 320 -1.69 0.40 -31.65
CA ARG A 320 -2.68 0.05 -32.69
C ARG A 320 -4.13 0.42 -32.35
N HIS A 321 -4.42 0.81 -31.11
CA HIS A 321 -5.75 1.29 -30.69
C HIS A 321 -5.87 2.83 -30.65
N LEU A 322 -4.80 3.56 -30.97
CA LEU A 322 -4.85 5.00 -31.20
C LEU A 322 -5.67 5.30 -32.48
N ARG A 323 -6.40 6.41 -32.48
CA ARG A 323 -7.21 6.84 -33.63
C ARG A 323 -6.44 7.86 -34.45
N GLU A 324 -6.75 7.99 -35.74
CA GLU A 324 -6.07 8.95 -36.60
C GLU A 324 -6.23 10.39 -36.05
N GLY A 325 -5.10 11.01 -35.73
CA GLY A 325 -5.07 12.36 -35.18
C GLY A 325 -5.25 12.48 -33.65
N ASP A 326 -5.24 11.37 -32.91
CA ASP A 326 -4.66 11.35 -31.55
C ASP A 326 -3.14 11.62 -31.65
N ARG A 327 -2.49 11.93 -30.52
CA ARG A 327 -1.02 12.12 -30.43
C ARG A 327 -0.40 11.15 -29.43
N PHE A 328 0.85 10.76 -29.66
CA PHE A 328 1.56 9.87 -28.74
C PHE A 328 3.06 10.17 -28.60
N ASN A 329 3.66 9.64 -27.53
CA ASN A 329 5.11 9.47 -27.41
C ASN A 329 5.41 8.18 -26.62
N VAL A 330 6.64 7.68 -26.70
CA VAL A 330 7.12 6.56 -25.89
C VAL A 330 8.38 6.99 -25.14
N ILE A 331 8.44 6.68 -23.85
CA ILE A 331 9.59 6.84 -22.96
C ILE A 331 9.99 5.45 -22.49
N ALA A 332 11.26 5.09 -22.62
CA ALA A 332 11.82 3.87 -22.05
C ALA A 332 12.86 4.23 -20.98
N PHE A 333 12.78 3.59 -19.82
CA PHE A 333 13.60 3.94 -18.65
C PHE A 333 14.34 2.75 -18.03
N GLU A 334 15.41 3.05 -17.30
CA GLU A 334 16.18 2.15 -16.43
C GLU A 334 16.82 2.99 -15.31
N ASN A 335 18.15 3.11 -15.22
CA ASN A 335 18.79 4.14 -14.41
C ASN A 335 18.61 5.56 -14.99
N SER A 336 18.38 5.65 -16.30
CA SER A 336 18.12 6.88 -17.06
C SER A 336 16.87 6.72 -17.92
N PHE A 337 16.52 7.69 -18.77
CA PHE A 337 15.46 7.50 -19.77
C PHE A 337 15.78 8.07 -21.14
N ARG A 338 15.18 7.45 -22.15
CA ARG A 338 15.21 7.84 -23.57
C ARG A 338 13.79 7.97 -24.09
N THR A 339 13.53 8.95 -24.95
CA THR A 339 12.24 9.11 -25.62
C THR A 339 12.33 8.72 -27.09
N PHE A 340 11.21 8.27 -27.66
CA PHE A 340 11.05 8.02 -29.09
C PHE A 340 11.07 9.33 -29.89
N SER A 341 10.46 10.38 -29.34
CA SER A 341 10.44 11.74 -29.87
C SER A 341 10.64 12.77 -28.76
N ALA A 342 11.13 13.96 -29.11
CA ALA A 342 11.25 15.09 -28.18
C ALA A 342 9.89 15.69 -27.77
N GLN A 343 8.84 15.46 -28.56
CA GLN A 343 7.46 15.92 -28.32
C GLN A 343 6.45 14.88 -28.81
N THR A 344 5.18 14.98 -28.39
CA THR A 344 4.10 14.11 -28.85
C THR A 344 3.92 14.22 -30.38
N VAL A 345 3.96 13.09 -31.09
CA VAL A 345 3.78 13.01 -32.54
C VAL A 345 2.34 12.62 -32.89
N PRO A 346 1.77 13.10 -34.01
CA PRO A 346 0.46 12.63 -34.45
C PRO A 346 0.49 11.14 -34.81
N PHE A 347 -0.56 10.41 -34.45
CA PHE A 347 -0.72 9.02 -34.84
C PHE A 347 -1.00 8.91 -36.35
N THR A 348 -0.10 8.24 -37.06
CA THR A 348 -0.13 7.97 -38.50
C THR A 348 0.55 6.62 -38.76
N GLN A 349 0.28 5.97 -39.90
CA GLN A 349 0.95 4.72 -40.28
C GLN A 349 2.48 4.82 -40.23
N ARG A 350 3.06 5.93 -40.73
CA ARG A 350 4.50 6.17 -40.72
C ARG A 350 5.06 6.26 -39.29
N THR A 351 4.38 6.98 -38.39
CA THR A 351 4.84 7.12 -37.00
C THR A 351 4.67 5.84 -36.21
N LEU A 352 3.65 5.02 -36.53
CA LEU A 352 3.47 3.67 -35.98
C LEU A 352 4.61 2.74 -36.40
N GLU A 353 4.96 2.65 -37.69
CA GLU A 353 6.09 1.84 -38.19
C GLU A 353 7.42 2.24 -37.55
N GLN A 354 7.66 3.54 -37.37
CA GLN A 354 8.84 4.07 -36.68
C GLN A 354 8.84 3.69 -35.19
N ALA A 355 7.69 3.74 -34.51
CA ALA A 355 7.56 3.36 -33.11
C ALA A 355 7.73 1.85 -32.91
N ASP A 356 7.10 1.00 -33.73
CA ASP A 356 7.20 -0.46 -33.66
C ASP A 356 8.65 -0.95 -33.81
N ALA A 357 9.43 -0.29 -34.68
CA ALA A 357 10.86 -0.54 -34.87
C ALA A 357 11.71 -0.06 -33.68
N TRP A 358 11.40 1.11 -33.10
CA TRP A 358 12.08 1.60 -31.89
C TRP A 358 11.81 0.71 -30.68
N VAL A 359 10.56 0.27 -30.51
CA VAL A 359 10.11 -0.68 -29.48
C VAL A 359 10.78 -2.04 -29.66
N ALA A 360 10.99 -2.51 -30.90
CA ALA A 360 11.75 -3.73 -31.18
C ALA A 360 13.23 -3.65 -30.76
N GLY A 361 13.81 -2.44 -30.73
CA GLY A 361 15.19 -2.20 -30.34
C GLY A 361 15.42 -2.13 -28.82
N LEU A 362 14.37 -2.14 -28.00
CA LEU A 362 14.48 -2.09 -26.54
C LEU A 362 15.13 -3.36 -25.97
N LYS A 363 15.94 -3.18 -24.92
CA LYS A 363 16.65 -4.25 -24.20
C LYS A 363 16.60 -3.97 -22.70
N ALA A 364 16.50 -5.03 -21.90
CA ALA A 364 16.49 -4.98 -20.45
C ALA A 364 17.92 -4.87 -19.87
N TYR A 365 18.19 -3.85 -19.05
CA TYR A 365 19.42 -3.67 -18.25
C TYR A 365 19.24 -2.55 -17.21
N GLY A 366 20.02 -2.56 -16.13
CA GLY A 366 20.07 -1.43 -15.17
C GLY A 366 19.01 -1.45 -14.05
N GLY A 367 18.94 -0.36 -13.29
CA GLY A 367 17.96 -0.15 -12.21
C GLY A 367 16.62 0.44 -12.68
N THR A 368 15.81 0.95 -11.75
CA THR A 368 14.39 1.28 -11.98
C THR A 368 14.04 2.70 -11.49
N GLU A 369 14.72 3.72 -12.03
CA GLU A 369 14.51 5.12 -11.65
C GLU A 369 13.24 5.70 -12.31
N LEU A 370 12.10 5.43 -11.68
CA LEU A 370 10.77 5.74 -12.21
C LEU A 370 10.35 7.23 -12.08
N LEU A 371 11.01 8.04 -11.25
CA LEU A 371 10.53 9.40 -10.94
C LEU A 371 10.58 10.36 -12.13
N GLU A 372 11.78 10.63 -12.68
CA GLU A 372 11.95 11.56 -13.79
C GLU A 372 11.22 11.15 -15.08
N PRO A 373 11.17 9.85 -15.48
CA PRO A 373 10.34 9.39 -16.59
C PRO A 373 8.86 9.75 -16.42
N MET A 374 8.29 9.51 -15.23
CA MET A 374 6.87 9.78 -14.95
C MET A 374 6.58 11.28 -14.88
N VAL A 375 7.47 12.07 -14.27
CA VAL A 375 7.37 13.54 -14.27
C VAL A 375 7.50 14.11 -15.69
N SER A 376 8.38 13.56 -16.53
CA SER A 376 8.49 13.93 -17.94
C SER A 376 7.24 13.54 -18.74
N ALA A 377 6.65 12.38 -18.47
CA ALA A 377 5.41 11.94 -19.10
C ALA A 377 4.21 12.85 -18.75
N MET A 378 4.02 13.18 -17.47
CA MET A 378 2.95 14.12 -17.08
C MET A 378 3.15 15.51 -17.69
N LYS A 379 4.39 16.02 -17.75
CA LYS A 379 4.70 17.31 -18.41
C LYS A 379 4.45 17.28 -19.93
N ALA A 380 4.57 16.11 -20.57
CA ALA A 380 4.34 15.92 -22.00
C ALA A 380 2.87 15.65 -22.36
N ALA A 381 2.02 15.30 -21.39
CA ALA A 381 0.59 15.09 -21.56
C ALA A 381 -0.20 15.53 -20.29
N PRO A 382 -0.20 16.83 -19.94
CA PRO A 382 -0.68 17.31 -18.65
C PRO A 382 -2.17 17.08 -18.39
N ASP A 383 -2.98 16.99 -19.46
CA ASP A 383 -4.41 16.67 -19.46
C ASP A 383 -4.73 15.37 -20.22
N GLY A 384 -3.70 14.56 -20.51
CA GLY A 384 -3.80 13.38 -21.36
C GLY A 384 -3.82 12.05 -20.60
N VAL A 385 -3.25 11.01 -21.22
CA VAL A 385 -3.15 9.66 -20.68
C VAL A 385 -1.69 9.25 -20.62
N VAL A 386 -1.18 8.92 -19.44
CA VAL A 386 0.10 8.25 -19.27
C VAL A 386 -0.16 6.75 -19.06
N VAL A 387 0.58 5.90 -19.77
CA VAL A 387 0.46 4.44 -19.67
C VAL A 387 1.78 3.85 -19.24
N LEU A 388 1.88 3.41 -17.98
CA LEU A 388 3.08 2.79 -17.40
C LEU A 388 3.06 1.27 -17.61
N LEU A 389 4.18 0.69 -18.03
CA LEU A 389 4.41 -0.75 -18.11
C LEU A 389 5.67 -1.10 -17.31
N THR A 390 5.58 -1.91 -16.26
CA THR A 390 6.70 -2.26 -15.36
C THR A 390 6.49 -3.60 -14.66
N ASP A 391 7.59 -4.32 -14.35
CA ASP A 391 7.60 -5.47 -13.45
C ASP A 391 8.27 -5.18 -12.08
N GLY A 392 8.81 -3.98 -11.90
CA GLY A 392 9.64 -3.63 -10.75
C GLY A 392 8.87 -3.25 -9.49
N GLN A 393 9.60 -3.25 -8.37
CA GLN A 393 9.22 -2.53 -7.15
C GLN A 393 10.22 -1.43 -6.84
N VAL A 394 9.74 -0.31 -6.31
CA VAL A 394 10.56 0.85 -5.93
C VAL A 394 10.37 1.18 -4.45
N GLY A 395 11.37 1.83 -3.84
CA GLY A 395 11.33 2.28 -2.46
C GLY A 395 10.76 3.69 -2.29
N ASN A 396 10.89 4.57 -3.28
CA ASN A 396 10.51 5.99 -3.20
C ASN A 396 9.06 6.27 -3.68
N GLU A 397 8.14 5.36 -3.36
CA GLU A 397 6.75 5.36 -3.86
C GLU A 397 6.01 6.68 -3.61
N SER A 398 6.10 7.24 -2.39
CA SER A 398 5.48 8.51 -2.03
C SER A 398 6.13 9.73 -2.70
N GLU A 399 7.43 9.66 -3.01
CA GLU A 399 8.17 10.71 -3.73
C GLU A 399 7.67 10.78 -5.18
N ILE A 400 7.59 9.62 -5.85
CA ILE A 400 7.09 9.47 -7.22
C ILE A 400 5.62 9.92 -7.30
N LEU A 401 4.77 9.44 -6.39
CA LEU A 401 3.35 9.81 -6.36
C LEU A 401 3.18 11.33 -6.21
N ASN A 402 3.84 11.96 -5.23
CA ASN A 402 3.73 13.40 -5.01
C ASN A 402 4.28 14.20 -6.21
N ALA A 403 5.38 13.76 -6.84
CA ALA A 403 5.93 14.41 -8.03
C ALA A 403 5.00 14.30 -9.25
N VAL A 404 4.36 13.15 -9.47
CA VAL A 404 3.34 12.94 -10.51
C VAL A 404 2.10 13.82 -10.26
N LEU A 405 1.62 13.87 -9.01
CA LEU A 405 0.48 14.70 -8.62
C LEU A 405 0.76 16.21 -8.73
N ALA A 406 2.01 16.65 -8.56
CA ALA A 406 2.43 18.03 -8.76
C ALA A 406 2.72 18.39 -10.24
N ALA A 407 3.02 17.41 -11.09
CA ALA A 407 3.37 17.62 -12.50
C ALA A 407 2.18 17.58 -13.47
N ARG A 408 1.01 17.11 -13.02
CA ARG A 408 -0.20 16.97 -13.85
C ARG A 408 -1.12 18.20 -13.82
N GLY A 409 -1.94 18.32 -14.86
CA GLY A 409 -3.25 18.97 -14.79
C GLY A 409 -4.32 17.93 -14.48
N THR A 410 -5.18 17.66 -15.45
CA THR A 410 -6.21 16.60 -15.39
C THR A 410 -5.73 15.23 -15.89
N GLY A 411 -4.45 15.10 -16.25
CA GLY A 411 -3.86 13.90 -16.83
C GLY A 411 -3.85 12.68 -15.92
N ARG A 412 -4.05 11.50 -16.53
CA ARG A 412 -4.44 10.25 -15.85
C ARG A 412 -3.43 9.15 -16.08
N VAL A 413 -3.08 8.37 -15.05
CA VAL A 413 -2.07 7.30 -15.11
C VAL A 413 -2.73 5.92 -15.12
N PHE A 414 -2.59 5.21 -16.24
CA PHE A 414 -2.96 3.82 -16.39
C PHE A 414 -1.71 2.95 -16.27
N SER A 415 -1.83 1.79 -15.63
CA SER A 415 -0.68 0.92 -15.37
C SER A 415 -0.93 -0.51 -15.80
N PHE A 416 0.10 -1.14 -16.37
CA PHE A 416 0.23 -2.58 -16.57
C PHE A 416 1.36 -3.08 -15.66
N GLY A 417 1.01 -3.77 -14.58
CA GLY A 417 1.96 -4.52 -13.77
C GLY A 417 2.23 -5.87 -14.41
N ILE A 418 3.46 -6.14 -14.82
CA ILE A 418 3.84 -7.34 -15.56
C ILE A 418 4.59 -8.31 -14.63
N GLY A 419 4.38 -9.62 -14.78
CA GLY A 419 5.12 -10.64 -14.03
C GLY A 419 4.42 -11.08 -12.74
N THR A 420 5.21 -11.33 -11.69
CA THR A 420 4.74 -12.04 -10.48
C THR A 420 4.76 -11.23 -9.19
N ASN A 421 5.35 -10.03 -9.19
CA ASN A 421 5.84 -9.37 -7.96
C ASN A 421 5.99 -7.83 -8.08
N VAL A 422 5.01 -7.13 -8.67
CA VAL A 422 5.08 -5.67 -8.96
C VAL A 422 4.68 -4.82 -7.73
N SER A 423 5.02 -3.53 -7.67
CA SER A 423 4.50 -2.63 -6.62
C SER A 423 2.99 -2.35 -6.79
N ASP A 424 2.19 -3.25 -6.24
CA ASP A 424 0.73 -3.13 -6.13
C ASP A 424 0.30 -1.79 -5.50
N ALA A 425 0.97 -1.38 -4.42
CA ALA A 425 0.69 -0.13 -3.72
C ALA A 425 0.89 1.12 -4.60
N LEU A 426 2.05 1.27 -5.25
CA LEU A 426 2.32 2.44 -6.10
C LEU A 426 1.39 2.47 -7.31
N LEU A 427 1.17 1.33 -7.98
CA LEU A 427 0.32 1.30 -9.17
C LEU A 427 -1.17 1.56 -8.84
N ARG A 428 -1.68 1.04 -7.71
CA ARG A 428 -3.03 1.38 -7.23
C ARG A 428 -3.15 2.83 -6.80
N ASP A 429 -2.18 3.40 -6.09
CA ASP A 429 -2.25 4.81 -5.69
C ASP A 429 -2.08 5.77 -6.87
N LEU A 430 -1.21 5.47 -7.85
CA LEU A 430 -1.14 6.23 -9.10
C LEU A 430 -2.50 6.22 -9.82
N ALA A 431 -3.10 5.04 -10.02
CA ALA A 431 -4.41 4.92 -10.63
C ALA A 431 -5.49 5.69 -9.84
N ARG A 432 -5.66 5.35 -8.56
CA ARG A 432 -6.70 5.87 -7.66
C ARG A 432 -6.61 7.39 -7.44
N ARG A 433 -5.41 7.96 -7.39
CA ARG A 433 -5.22 9.41 -7.21
C ARG A 433 -5.28 10.19 -8.52
N THR A 434 -5.13 9.56 -9.69
CA THR A 434 -5.14 10.21 -11.02
C THR A 434 -6.35 9.81 -11.89
N ASP A 435 -7.41 9.25 -11.30
CA ASP A 435 -8.59 8.75 -12.01
C ASP A 435 -8.24 7.74 -13.12
N GLY A 436 -7.14 7.02 -12.96
CA GLY A 436 -6.66 5.97 -13.85
C GLY A 436 -7.16 4.58 -13.46
N ALA A 437 -6.42 3.54 -13.87
CA ALA A 437 -6.64 2.16 -13.48
C ALA A 437 -5.31 1.37 -13.52
N VAL A 438 -5.26 0.23 -12.84
CA VAL A 438 -4.14 -0.74 -12.94
C VAL A 438 -4.68 -2.09 -13.44
N GLU A 439 -3.89 -2.79 -14.23
CA GLU A 439 -4.15 -4.11 -14.76
C GLU A 439 -2.91 -4.98 -14.51
N PHE A 440 -3.08 -6.18 -13.96
CA PHE A 440 -1.95 -7.05 -13.60
C PHE A 440 -1.89 -8.25 -14.54
N ILE A 441 -0.76 -8.44 -15.21
CA ILE A 441 -0.50 -9.44 -16.24
C ILE A 441 0.50 -10.46 -15.69
N HIS A 442 0.02 -11.65 -15.34
CA HIS A 442 0.85 -12.71 -14.78
C HIS A 442 1.30 -13.68 -15.88
N PRO A 443 2.44 -14.39 -15.71
CA PRO A 443 2.93 -15.35 -16.70
C PRO A 443 1.87 -16.39 -17.10
N GLY A 444 1.67 -16.57 -18.40
CA GLY A 444 0.66 -17.48 -18.96
C GLY A 444 -0.74 -16.89 -19.17
N GLU A 445 -1.03 -15.67 -18.69
CA GLU A 445 -2.28 -14.99 -19.03
C GLU A 445 -2.30 -14.46 -20.47
N ARG A 446 -3.49 -14.35 -21.06
CA ARG A 446 -3.66 -13.73 -22.39
C ARG A 446 -3.66 -12.21 -22.28
N ILE A 447 -2.58 -11.61 -22.79
CA ILE A 447 -2.32 -10.16 -22.72
C ILE A 447 -3.33 -9.35 -23.53
N ASP A 448 -3.73 -9.84 -24.70
CA ASP A 448 -4.51 -9.10 -25.69
C ASP A 448 -5.80 -8.51 -25.10
N GLU A 449 -6.59 -9.33 -24.42
CA GLU A 449 -7.91 -8.96 -23.89
C GLU A 449 -7.79 -7.88 -22.79
N LYS A 450 -6.90 -8.11 -21.82
CA LYS A 450 -6.58 -7.17 -20.74
C LYS A 450 -6.10 -5.83 -21.25
N VAL A 451 -5.21 -5.82 -22.24
CA VAL A 451 -4.64 -4.58 -22.81
C VAL A 451 -5.71 -3.80 -23.58
N VAL A 452 -6.52 -4.48 -24.39
CA VAL A 452 -7.64 -3.86 -25.13
C VAL A 452 -8.66 -3.26 -24.16
N ALA A 453 -9.04 -4.00 -23.13
CA ALA A 453 -10.02 -3.55 -22.14
C ALA A 453 -9.49 -2.38 -21.30
N GLN A 454 -8.29 -2.48 -20.71
CA GLN A 454 -7.68 -1.39 -19.94
C GLN A 454 -7.48 -0.12 -20.77
N PHE A 455 -7.08 -0.24 -22.04
CA PHE A 455 -6.95 0.93 -22.93
C PHE A 455 -8.32 1.51 -23.30
N SER A 456 -9.35 0.67 -23.46
CA SER A 456 -10.73 1.13 -23.63
C SER A 456 -11.25 1.88 -22.39
N ARG A 457 -10.99 1.37 -21.17
CA ARG A 457 -11.28 2.07 -19.89
C ARG A 457 -10.57 3.45 -19.81
N ALA A 458 -9.39 3.58 -20.42
CA ALA A 458 -8.64 4.84 -20.49
C ALA A 458 -9.24 5.86 -21.47
N LEU A 459 -9.84 5.40 -22.57
CA LEU A 459 -10.47 6.22 -23.61
C LEU A 459 -11.99 6.45 -23.42
N ALA A 460 -12.63 5.70 -22.53
CA ALA A 460 -14.08 5.73 -22.29
C ALA A 460 -14.60 7.11 -21.83
N PRO A 461 -15.87 7.46 -22.15
CA PRO A 461 -16.59 8.57 -21.53
C PRO A 461 -16.65 8.46 -20.00
N ARG A 462 -16.77 9.60 -19.32
CA ARG A 462 -16.68 9.69 -17.85
C ARG A 462 -17.64 10.72 -17.30
N VAL A 463 -18.29 10.39 -16.18
CA VAL A 463 -19.12 11.34 -15.44
C VAL A 463 -18.30 11.97 -14.32
N THR A 464 -17.98 13.25 -14.45
CA THR A 464 -17.34 14.06 -13.41
C THR A 464 -18.37 14.88 -12.62
N ASP A 465 -17.90 15.68 -11.66
CA ASP A 465 -18.71 16.61 -10.88
C ASP A 465 -19.87 15.91 -10.14
N LEU A 466 -19.59 14.75 -9.54
CA LEU A 466 -20.62 13.92 -8.94
C LEU A 466 -21.24 14.56 -7.68
N GLU A 467 -22.57 14.57 -7.66
CA GLU A 467 -23.40 14.81 -6.48
C GLU A 467 -24.19 13.54 -6.12
N VAL A 468 -24.30 13.24 -4.83
CA VAL A 468 -25.22 12.21 -4.31
C VAL A 468 -26.41 12.90 -3.66
N ARG A 469 -27.62 12.46 -3.98
CA ARG A 469 -28.87 12.90 -3.33
C ARG A 469 -29.67 11.68 -2.89
N PHE A 470 -30.32 11.76 -1.74
CA PHE A 470 -31.14 10.68 -1.18
C PHE A 470 -32.60 11.13 -1.08
N ASP A 471 -33.51 10.27 -1.52
CA ASP A 471 -34.94 10.54 -1.59
C ASP A 471 -35.69 9.40 -0.85
N GLY A 472 -36.45 9.74 0.20
CA GLY A 472 -37.18 8.76 1.03
C GLY A 472 -36.35 8.03 2.09
N VAL A 473 -35.03 8.24 2.14
CA VAL A 473 -34.11 7.72 3.17
C VAL A 473 -33.07 8.78 3.54
N GLU A 474 -32.58 8.74 4.78
CA GLU A 474 -31.50 9.64 5.25
C GLU A 474 -30.18 8.88 5.46
N ALA A 475 -29.14 9.37 4.80
CA ALA A 475 -27.78 8.86 4.90
C ALA A 475 -26.79 9.97 5.25
N SER A 476 -25.77 9.62 6.04
CA SER A 476 -24.75 10.54 6.53
C SER A 476 -23.35 9.91 6.47
N GLU A 477 -22.32 10.71 6.79
CA GLU A 477 -20.94 10.24 6.96
C GLU A 477 -20.37 9.44 5.78
N LEU A 478 -20.67 9.86 4.55
CA LEU A 478 -20.30 9.14 3.32
C LEU A 478 -18.78 8.90 3.16
N ALA A 479 -18.43 7.81 2.49
CA ALA A 479 -17.07 7.45 2.09
C ALA A 479 -17.05 6.84 0.67
N PRO A 480 -16.12 7.23 -0.22
CA PRO A 480 -15.14 8.31 -0.05
C PRO A 480 -15.81 9.69 0.05
N SER A 481 -15.14 10.64 0.69
CA SER A 481 -15.65 12.02 0.88
C SER A 481 -15.50 12.90 -0.36
N THR A 482 -14.55 12.57 -1.24
CA THR A 482 -14.44 13.09 -2.60
C THR A 482 -14.83 11.96 -3.54
N LEU A 483 -15.87 12.16 -4.34
CA LEU A 483 -16.46 11.10 -5.15
C LEU A 483 -15.64 10.91 -6.45
N PRO A 484 -15.05 9.73 -6.69
CA PRO A 484 -14.32 9.47 -7.94
C PRO A 484 -15.30 9.42 -9.13
N PRO A 485 -14.88 9.76 -10.35
CA PRO A 485 -15.77 9.81 -11.51
C PRO A 485 -16.35 8.43 -11.86
N LEU A 486 -17.56 8.41 -12.43
CA LEU A 486 -18.09 7.18 -13.03
C LEU A 486 -17.38 6.91 -14.36
N VAL A 487 -16.97 5.67 -14.58
CA VAL A 487 -16.33 5.17 -15.80
C VAL A 487 -17.12 3.97 -16.29
N ASP A 488 -17.32 3.86 -17.60
CA ASP A 488 -18.11 2.79 -18.21
C ASP A 488 -17.66 1.39 -17.76
N GLY A 489 -18.61 0.50 -17.47
CA GLY A 489 -18.37 -0.88 -17.04
C GLY A 489 -17.59 -1.06 -15.72
N THR A 490 -17.22 0.03 -15.03
CA THR A 490 -16.32 0.00 -13.87
C THR A 490 -17.11 0.05 -12.56
N PRO A 491 -16.92 -0.90 -11.61
CA PRO A 491 -17.60 -0.85 -10.32
C PRO A 491 -17.24 0.40 -9.51
N TRP A 492 -18.26 1.11 -9.03
CA TRP A 492 -18.15 2.30 -8.19
C TRP A 492 -18.90 2.06 -6.88
N THR A 493 -18.25 2.28 -5.73
CA THR A 493 -18.80 1.97 -4.41
C THR A 493 -18.87 3.19 -3.51
N LEU A 494 -20.03 3.42 -2.89
CA LEU A 494 -20.30 4.44 -1.89
C LEU A 494 -20.70 3.79 -0.56
N PHE A 495 -19.94 4.06 0.49
CA PHE A 495 -20.30 3.70 1.87
C PHE A 495 -20.99 4.88 2.57
N GLY A 496 -21.78 4.60 3.60
CA GLY A 496 -22.37 5.63 4.45
C GLY A 496 -23.10 5.06 5.67
N ARG A 497 -23.48 5.92 6.61
CA ARG A 497 -24.28 5.56 7.80
C ARG A 497 -25.74 5.99 7.63
N TYR A 498 -26.65 5.33 8.35
CA TYR A 498 -28.08 5.66 8.33
C TYR A 498 -28.72 5.57 9.72
N ALA A 499 -29.48 6.60 10.11
CA ALA A 499 -30.06 6.70 11.46
C ALA A 499 -31.41 5.96 11.60
N GLN A 500 -32.24 5.96 10.55
CA GLN A 500 -33.57 5.34 10.55
C GLN A 500 -33.70 4.29 9.44
N ALA A 501 -34.50 3.26 9.66
CA ALA A 501 -34.77 2.26 8.64
C ALA A 501 -35.80 2.78 7.62
N GLY A 502 -35.65 2.40 6.35
CA GLY A 502 -36.56 2.83 5.29
C GLY A 502 -36.14 2.36 3.90
N THR A 503 -37.07 2.46 2.97
CA THR A 503 -36.86 2.18 1.55
C THR A 503 -37.06 3.48 0.76
N GLY A 504 -36.10 3.80 -0.10
CA GLY A 504 -36.13 5.00 -0.95
C GLY A 504 -35.25 4.84 -2.17
N SER A 505 -34.60 5.92 -2.59
CA SER A 505 -33.63 5.91 -3.68
C SER A 505 -32.45 6.83 -3.40
N VAL A 506 -31.38 6.59 -4.15
CA VAL A 506 -30.19 7.42 -4.22
C VAL A 506 -29.96 7.82 -5.66
N THR A 507 -29.81 9.11 -5.92
CA THR A 507 -29.60 9.67 -7.25
C THR A 507 -28.20 10.26 -7.34
N LEU A 508 -27.37 9.66 -8.19
CA LEU A 508 -26.07 10.18 -8.61
C LEU A 508 -26.30 11.15 -9.76
N LYS A 509 -25.83 12.40 -9.64
CA LYS A 509 -25.87 13.40 -10.72
C LYS A 509 -24.46 13.86 -11.06
N GLY A 510 -24.20 14.23 -12.31
CA GLY A 510 -22.89 14.74 -12.73
C GLY A 510 -22.91 15.21 -14.18
N LYS A 511 -21.73 15.22 -14.84
CA LYS A 511 -21.59 15.67 -16.23
C LYS A 511 -20.69 14.72 -17.04
N SER A 512 -21.12 14.35 -18.24
CA SER A 512 -20.24 13.76 -19.26
C SER A 512 -19.89 14.83 -20.29
N GLY A 513 -18.70 15.41 -20.17
CA GLY A 513 -18.24 16.55 -20.98
C GLY A 513 -19.10 17.80 -20.78
N ARG A 514 -20.20 17.92 -21.54
CA ARG A 514 -21.21 19.00 -21.41
C ARG A 514 -22.62 18.48 -21.13
N GLU A 515 -22.86 17.17 -21.23
CA GLU A 515 -24.17 16.57 -21.07
C GLU A 515 -24.44 16.25 -19.59
N PRO A 516 -25.61 16.60 -19.03
CA PRO A 516 -25.96 16.29 -17.66
C PRO A 516 -26.27 14.80 -17.51
N PHE A 517 -25.66 14.14 -16.53
CA PHE A 517 -25.91 12.75 -16.18
C PHE A 517 -26.77 12.64 -14.92
N SER A 518 -27.65 11.64 -14.87
CA SER A 518 -28.43 11.30 -13.67
C SER A 518 -28.74 9.80 -13.65
N LEU A 519 -28.30 9.10 -12.61
CA LEU A 519 -28.59 7.68 -12.36
C LEU A 519 -29.26 7.54 -10.99
N THR A 520 -30.48 7.00 -10.96
CA THR A 520 -31.22 6.75 -9.72
C THR A 520 -31.29 5.26 -9.44
N VAL A 521 -30.85 4.84 -8.25
CA VAL A 521 -30.84 3.45 -7.79
C VAL A 521 -31.74 3.32 -6.56
N ARG A 522 -32.51 2.23 -6.46
CA ARG A 522 -33.31 1.93 -5.26
C ARG A 522 -32.38 1.61 -4.09
N LEU A 523 -32.64 2.22 -2.94
CA LEU A 523 -31.85 2.08 -1.71
C LEU A 523 -32.76 1.55 -0.61
N ASP A 524 -32.43 0.40 -0.04
CA ASP A 524 -33.20 -0.23 1.04
C ASP A 524 -32.32 -0.43 2.28
N LEU A 525 -32.76 0.16 3.39
CA LEU A 525 -31.97 0.32 4.61
C LEU A 525 -32.72 -0.32 5.78
N PRO A 526 -32.53 -1.63 6.05
CA PRO A 526 -33.32 -2.36 7.03
C PRO A 526 -32.99 -1.97 8.47
N ALA A 527 -33.94 -2.20 9.38
CA ALA A 527 -33.77 -1.97 10.82
C ALA A 527 -32.76 -2.94 11.47
N LEU A 528 -32.56 -4.12 10.87
CA LEU A 528 -31.62 -5.15 11.30
C LEU A 528 -30.95 -5.75 10.05
N SER A 529 -29.62 -5.92 10.10
CA SER A 529 -28.86 -6.73 9.14
C SER A 529 -27.51 -7.09 9.75
N ASP A 530 -27.11 -8.36 9.73
CA ASP A 530 -25.88 -8.82 10.38
C ASP A 530 -24.74 -9.04 9.37
N ARG A 531 -23.94 -7.99 9.14
CA ARG A 531 -22.75 -7.98 8.26
C ARG A 531 -21.67 -7.02 8.80
N PRO A 532 -21.14 -7.20 10.02
CA PRO A 532 -20.27 -6.23 10.70
C PRO A 532 -19.01 -5.80 9.93
N VAL A 533 -18.59 -6.59 8.94
CA VAL A 533 -17.56 -6.23 7.95
C VAL A 533 -17.83 -4.88 7.26
N VAL A 534 -19.09 -4.56 6.94
CA VAL A 534 -19.48 -3.32 6.24
C VAL A 534 -19.08 -2.07 7.02
N GLU A 535 -19.22 -2.11 8.35
CA GLU A 535 -18.87 -0.99 9.23
C GLU A 535 -17.34 -0.78 9.29
N LYS A 536 -16.55 -1.86 9.28
CA LYS A 536 -15.08 -1.76 9.19
C LYS A 536 -14.61 -1.24 7.83
N LEU A 537 -15.21 -1.68 6.73
CA LEU A 537 -14.88 -1.20 5.38
C LEU A 537 -15.21 0.30 5.22
N TRP A 538 -16.38 0.74 5.72
CA TRP A 538 -16.73 2.16 5.77
C TRP A 538 -15.71 3.00 6.57
N ALA A 539 -15.34 2.54 7.77
CA ALA A 539 -14.38 3.26 8.62
C ALA A 539 -12.99 3.35 7.97
N ALA A 540 -12.54 2.27 7.33
CA ALA A 540 -11.28 2.22 6.59
C ALA A 540 -11.27 3.16 5.38
N GLU A 541 -12.36 3.21 4.60
CA GLU A 541 -12.44 4.11 3.44
C GLU A 541 -12.47 5.59 3.86
N ARG A 542 -13.06 5.92 5.02
CA ARG A 542 -12.97 7.28 5.59
C ARG A 542 -11.55 7.62 6.05
N ILE A 543 -10.87 6.69 6.70
CA ILE A 543 -9.46 6.85 7.10
C ILE A 543 -8.57 7.05 5.87
N ARG A 544 -8.76 6.24 4.82
CA ARG A 544 -8.07 6.37 3.53
C ARG A 544 -8.24 7.77 2.94
N GLY A 545 -9.48 8.22 2.75
CA GLY A 545 -9.79 9.57 2.25
C GLY A 545 -9.31 10.72 3.14
N TRP A 546 -9.09 10.51 4.45
CA TRP A 546 -8.46 11.48 5.35
C TRP A 546 -6.93 11.51 5.24
N MET A 547 -6.28 10.36 4.99
CA MET A 547 -4.83 10.30 4.74
C MET A 547 -4.48 10.89 3.37
N ASP A 548 -5.32 10.71 2.36
CA ASP A 548 -5.10 11.26 1.01
C ASP A 548 -5.17 12.80 0.94
N ALA A 549 -5.79 13.44 1.94
CA ALA A 549 -6.11 14.87 1.94
C ALA A 549 -4.89 15.82 2.01
N GLY A 550 -3.67 15.30 2.15
CA GLY A 550 -2.43 16.08 2.00
C GLY A 550 -2.28 17.25 3.00
N LEU A 551 -2.85 17.12 4.20
CA LEU A 551 -2.86 18.18 5.20
C LEU A 551 -1.47 18.39 5.84
N VAL A 552 -1.18 19.63 6.22
CA VAL A 552 0.10 20.03 6.83
C VAL A 552 -0.09 20.86 8.11
N GLY A 553 0.91 20.82 8.99
CA GLY A 553 0.94 21.55 10.27
C GLY A 553 -0.22 21.18 11.20
N ARG A 554 -0.77 22.15 11.94
CA ARG A 554 -1.87 21.93 12.91
C ARG A 554 -3.13 21.24 12.34
N ARG A 555 -3.34 21.28 11.01
CA ARG A 555 -4.44 20.53 10.35
C ARG A 555 -4.13 19.06 10.14
N ALA A 556 -2.85 18.70 10.01
CA ALA A 556 -2.40 17.32 9.96
C ALA A 556 -2.59 16.64 11.33
N GLU A 557 -2.11 17.25 12.41
CA GLU A 557 -2.25 16.69 13.77
C GLU A 557 -3.72 16.49 14.18
N ALA A 558 -4.57 17.50 13.99
CA ALA A 558 -6.01 17.39 14.23
C ALA A 558 -6.74 16.39 13.30
N MET A 559 -6.09 15.93 12.22
CA MET A 559 -6.58 14.81 11.40
C MET A 559 -5.98 13.46 11.87
N LYS A 560 -4.71 13.42 12.27
CA LYS A 560 -4.05 12.26 12.89
C LYS A 560 -4.86 11.81 14.12
N GLU A 561 -5.20 12.73 15.03
CA GLU A 561 -6.05 12.44 16.20
C GLU A 561 -7.38 11.77 15.82
N ARG A 562 -8.02 12.25 14.75
CA ARG A 562 -9.31 11.73 14.26
C ARG A 562 -9.17 10.37 13.58
N ILE A 563 -8.09 10.15 12.84
CA ILE A 563 -7.73 8.85 12.25
C ILE A 563 -7.46 7.85 13.37
N VAL A 564 -6.58 8.18 14.32
CA VAL A 564 -6.24 7.32 15.48
C VAL A 564 -7.49 6.96 16.28
N LYS A 565 -8.36 7.93 16.57
CA LYS A 565 -9.63 7.66 17.28
C LYS A 565 -10.50 6.66 16.52
N LEU A 566 -10.80 6.91 15.23
CA LEU A 566 -11.69 6.04 14.44
C LEU A 566 -11.06 4.65 14.21
N ALA A 567 -9.74 4.58 14.05
CA ALA A 567 -9.00 3.34 13.91
C ALA A 567 -9.03 2.49 15.19
N ILE A 568 -8.91 3.10 16.37
CA ILE A 568 -9.08 2.40 17.66
C ILE A 568 -10.55 1.98 17.85
N GLU A 569 -11.52 2.85 17.54
CA GLU A 569 -12.96 2.57 17.67
C GLU A 569 -13.40 1.33 16.86
N HIS A 570 -12.94 1.20 15.62
CA HIS A 570 -13.26 0.06 14.76
C HIS A 570 -12.22 -1.06 14.75
N GLN A 571 -11.16 -0.97 15.57
CA GLN A 571 -10.02 -1.89 15.61
C GLN A 571 -9.44 -2.14 14.20
N LEU A 572 -8.78 -1.11 13.67
CA LEU A 572 -8.09 -1.04 12.38
C LEU A 572 -6.63 -0.61 12.56
N ALA A 573 -5.71 -1.25 11.85
CA ALA A 573 -4.33 -0.75 11.75
C ALA A 573 -4.21 0.36 10.69
N THR A 574 -3.27 1.27 10.91
CA THR A 574 -2.93 2.39 10.02
C THR A 574 -1.46 2.75 10.21
N GLN A 575 -0.92 3.67 9.41
CA GLN A 575 0.39 4.28 9.69
C GLN A 575 0.52 4.92 11.10
N TYR A 576 -0.60 5.19 11.79
CA TYR A 576 -0.65 5.77 13.14
C TYR A 576 -1.15 4.80 14.22
N THR A 577 -1.55 3.58 13.88
CA THR A 577 -2.14 2.61 14.84
C THR A 577 -1.71 1.18 14.56
N SER A 578 -1.28 0.48 15.61
CA SER A 578 -0.72 -0.88 15.52
C SER A 578 -1.46 -1.81 16.49
N PHE A 579 -1.53 -3.11 16.16
CA PHE A 579 -2.13 -4.12 17.04
C PHE A 579 -1.07 -4.67 18.00
N VAL A 580 -1.38 -4.71 19.30
CA VAL A 580 -0.53 -5.37 20.31
C VAL A 580 -1.31 -6.44 21.08
N VAL A 581 -0.68 -7.58 21.31
CA VAL A 581 -1.15 -8.70 22.14
C VAL A 581 -0.16 -8.90 23.28
N VAL A 582 -0.64 -9.10 24.50
CA VAL A 582 0.19 -9.49 25.66
C VAL A 582 -0.44 -10.73 26.30
N GLU A 583 0.31 -11.84 26.34
CA GLU A 583 0.05 -12.97 27.22
C GLU A 583 0.77 -12.73 28.54
N GLU A 584 0.02 -12.37 29.59
CA GLU A 584 0.55 -12.38 30.95
C GLU A 584 1.01 -13.81 31.33
N ARG A 585 2.21 -13.90 31.91
CA ARG A 585 2.89 -15.16 32.27
C ARG A 585 3.37 -15.15 33.71
N GLN A 586 3.21 -16.28 34.39
CA GLN A 586 3.59 -16.50 35.79
C GLN A 586 4.39 -17.80 35.93
N GLY A 587 5.16 -17.93 37.01
CA GLY A 587 6.02 -19.09 37.26
C GLY A 587 6.97 -19.37 36.10
N ASP A 588 7.17 -20.65 35.80
CA ASP A 588 8.13 -21.14 34.79
C ASP A 588 7.82 -20.70 33.35
N ARG A 589 6.64 -20.13 33.07
CA ARG A 589 6.34 -19.49 31.77
C ARG A 589 6.93 -18.08 31.67
N ARG A 590 7.24 -17.41 32.77
CA ARG A 590 7.82 -16.05 32.71
C ARG A 590 9.25 -16.16 32.19
N ALA A 591 9.53 -15.57 31.02
CA ALA A 591 10.84 -15.63 30.39
C ALA A 591 11.90 -14.96 31.27
N SER A 592 13.14 -15.45 31.20
CA SER A 592 14.28 -14.92 31.95
C SER A 592 15.39 -14.47 31.00
N GLY A 593 15.89 -13.25 31.24
CA GLY A 593 16.76 -12.55 30.30
C GLY A 593 16.02 -11.96 29.10
N THR A 594 16.73 -11.17 28.30
CA THR A 594 16.24 -10.64 27.02
C THR A 594 16.20 -11.76 25.97
N PRO A 595 15.14 -11.88 25.15
CA PRO A 595 15.10 -12.85 24.06
C PRO A 595 16.14 -12.52 22.98
N GLU A 596 16.57 -13.54 22.23
CA GLU A 596 17.41 -13.31 21.06
C GLU A 596 16.58 -13.08 19.80
N THR A 597 16.81 -11.95 19.12
CA THR A 597 16.12 -11.60 17.88
C THR A 597 16.49 -12.57 16.74
N ARG A 598 15.49 -12.97 15.96
CA ARG A 598 15.59 -13.80 14.77
C ARG A 598 14.76 -13.19 13.64
N VAL A 599 15.43 -12.68 12.61
CA VAL A 599 14.79 -12.14 11.41
C VAL A 599 14.44 -13.30 10.48
N VAL A 600 13.16 -13.46 10.17
CA VAL A 600 12.67 -14.48 9.24
C VAL A 600 12.89 -14.00 7.81
N PRO A 601 13.68 -14.72 6.97
CA PRO A 601 13.88 -14.36 5.58
C PRO A 601 12.71 -14.83 4.70
N VAL A 602 12.45 -14.09 3.62
CA VAL A 602 11.41 -14.41 2.63
C VAL A 602 11.99 -15.15 1.42
N ASN A 603 11.14 -15.84 0.65
CA ASN A 603 11.52 -16.40 -0.65
C ASN A 603 12.06 -15.32 -1.60
N ALA A 604 13.07 -15.67 -2.40
CA ALA A 604 13.37 -14.97 -3.65
C ALA A 604 12.18 -15.11 -4.64
N PRO A 605 11.90 -14.09 -5.49
CA PRO A 605 10.82 -14.17 -6.47
C PRO A 605 10.94 -15.35 -7.44
N ALA A 606 9.81 -15.86 -7.92
CA ALA A 606 9.78 -16.88 -8.96
C ALA A 606 10.48 -16.39 -10.24
N GLY A 607 11.45 -17.16 -10.74
CA GLY A 607 12.30 -16.83 -11.90
C GLY A 607 13.58 -16.05 -11.56
N TRP A 608 13.69 -15.46 -10.37
CA TRP A 608 14.82 -14.58 -10.00
C TRP A 608 16.18 -15.30 -9.95
N SER A 609 16.17 -16.63 -9.76
CA SER A 609 17.35 -17.48 -9.78
C SER A 609 18.10 -17.49 -11.11
N MET A 610 17.46 -17.16 -12.24
CA MET A 610 18.14 -17.07 -13.54
C MET A 610 18.89 -15.75 -13.75
N PHE A 611 18.59 -14.70 -12.98
CA PHE A 611 19.26 -13.40 -13.14
C PHE A 611 20.59 -13.29 -12.39
N ASN A 612 20.81 -14.14 -11.38
CA ASN A 612 21.97 -14.05 -10.49
C ASN A 612 23.00 -15.18 -10.71
N GLN A 613 22.94 -15.89 -11.84
CA GLN A 613 24.04 -16.74 -12.30
C GLN A 613 25.17 -15.84 -12.84
N ALA A 614 26.25 -15.71 -12.06
CA ALA A 614 27.49 -15.15 -12.57
C ALA A 614 28.04 -16.03 -13.71
N PRO A 615 28.62 -15.46 -14.78
CA PRO A 615 29.14 -16.24 -15.91
C PRO A 615 30.49 -16.90 -15.55
N GLY A 616 30.42 -17.97 -14.78
CA GLY A 616 31.58 -18.78 -14.38
C GLY A 616 31.54 -19.26 -12.95
N ASP A 617 30.59 -20.15 -12.63
CA ASP A 617 30.69 -21.19 -11.60
C ASP A 617 29.73 -22.32 -12.01
N VAL A 618 30.24 -23.24 -12.83
CA VAL A 618 29.57 -24.52 -13.15
C VAL A 618 30.46 -25.59 -12.55
N ASP A 619 30.09 -26.08 -11.37
CA ASP A 619 30.73 -27.24 -10.75
C ASP A 619 30.33 -28.50 -11.53
N ASP A 620 31.22 -28.95 -12.42
CA ASP A 620 31.16 -30.25 -13.10
C ASP A 620 31.42 -31.38 -12.08
N ASP A 621 30.40 -31.83 -11.33
CA ASP A 621 30.56 -32.91 -10.35
C ASP A 621 29.37 -33.92 -10.28
N GLU A 622 29.02 -34.50 -11.43
CA GLU A 622 28.34 -35.82 -11.50
C GLU A 622 29.06 -36.76 -12.51
N ALA A 623 30.28 -37.24 -12.18
CA ALA A 623 30.74 -38.62 -12.45
C ALA A 623 32.22 -38.88 -12.11
N GLU A 624 32.52 -39.31 -10.88
CA GLU A 624 33.75 -40.07 -10.55
C GLU A 624 33.36 -41.47 -10.06
N GLY A 625 33.97 -42.51 -10.66
CA GLY A 625 33.57 -43.89 -10.39
C GLY A 625 34.35 -44.95 -11.18
N GLY A 626 35.68 -44.84 -11.29
CA GLY A 626 36.43 -45.80 -12.12
C GLY A 626 37.94 -45.66 -12.26
N LEU A 627 38.68 -45.64 -11.14
CA LEU A 627 40.04 -46.22 -11.00
C LEU A 627 41.08 -46.10 -12.15
N ALA A 628 42.10 -45.29 -11.86
CA ALA A 628 43.54 -45.63 -11.95
C ALA A 628 44.33 -45.54 -13.28
N ASP A 629 45.26 -44.57 -13.26
CA ASP A 629 46.72 -44.70 -13.53
C ASP A 629 47.33 -44.28 -14.90
N ALA A 630 48.57 -43.79 -14.79
CA ALA A 630 49.67 -43.65 -15.76
C ALA A 630 49.54 -42.77 -17.04
N MET A 631 50.24 -41.62 -16.96
CA MET A 631 51.04 -40.96 -18.03
C MET A 631 50.37 -40.23 -19.22
N ALA A 632 51.08 -39.19 -19.66
CA ALA A 632 50.85 -38.36 -20.86
C ALA A 632 52.09 -38.45 -21.79
N PRO A 633 52.23 -37.71 -22.92
CA PRO A 633 51.28 -36.83 -23.63
C PRO A 633 51.17 -37.10 -25.16
N GLY A 634 50.22 -36.48 -25.87
CA GLY A 634 50.23 -36.48 -27.36
C GLY A 634 49.11 -35.73 -28.10
N ARG A 635 49.49 -34.81 -29.00
CA ARG A 635 48.69 -34.23 -30.10
C ARG A 635 49.40 -34.55 -31.44
N PRO A 636 48.79 -34.36 -32.63
CA PRO A 636 47.42 -34.68 -33.07
C PRO A 636 47.42 -35.45 -34.43
N GLY A 637 46.26 -35.94 -34.92
CA GLY A 637 46.17 -36.63 -36.23
C GLY A 637 44.80 -36.52 -36.93
N LYS A 638 44.77 -36.66 -38.26
CA LYS A 638 43.56 -36.57 -39.12
C LYS A 638 43.23 -37.92 -39.78
N MET A 639 41.94 -38.10 -40.16
CA MET A 639 41.34 -38.74 -41.37
C MET A 639 42.16 -39.78 -42.17
N PRO A 640 41.54 -40.86 -42.73
CA PRO A 640 40.33 -40.77 -43.57
C PRO A 640 39.33 -41.96 -43.45
N ALA A 641 38.70 -42.40 -44.54
CA ALA A 641 37.43 -43.14 -44.58
C ALA A 641 37.40 -44.36 -45.54
N MET A 642 36.20 -44.94 -45.76
CA MET A 642 35.84 -46.08 -46.66
C MET A 642 36.16 -47.51 -46.15
N ARG A 643 35.49 -48.61 -46.57
CA ARG A 643 34.15 -48.87 -47.19
C ARG A 643 33.98 -50.40 -47.41
N GLY A 644 32.88 -51.05 -47.00
CA GLY A 644 32.67 -52.49 -47.26
C GLY A 644 31.26 -53.05 -46.94
N MET A 645 30.77 -53.98 -47.78
CA MET A 645 29.48 -54.73 -47.70
C MET A 645 29.79 -56.25 -47.71
N PRO A 646 28.90 -57.22 -47.36
CA PRO A 646 27.55 -57.48 -47.93
C PRO A 646 26.44 -57.91 -46.90
N GLN A 647 25.12 -57.80 -47.16
CA GLN A 647 24.15 -58.80 -47.75
C GLN A 647 24.33 -60.27 -47.28
N LYS A 648 23.31 -61.11 -46.93
CA LYS A 648 21.89 -61.38 -47.34
C LYS A 648 21.23 -62.28 -46.21
N LYS A 649 19.92 -62.66 -46.09
CA LYS A 649 18.55 -62.33 -46.60
C LYS A 649 17.50 -63.12 -45.75
N MET A 650 16.18 -62.92 -45.96
CA MET A 650 14.98 -63.71 -45.54
C MET A 650 14.43 -63.53 -44.09
N ALA A 651 13.12 -63.69 -43.77
CA ALA A 651 11.87 -63.41 -44.52
C ALA A 651 10.57 -63.54 -43.65
N ALA A 652 9.78 -62.44 -43.52
CA ALA A 652 8.29 -62.34 -43.42
C ALA A 652 7.49 -63.12 -42.32
N PRO A 653 6.20 -62.79 -42.01
CA PRO A 653 5.28 -61.75 -42.55
C PRO A 653 4.92 -60.62 -41.54
N ALA A 654 4.56 -59.39 -41.97
CA ALA A 654 3.19 -58.81 -42.10
C ALA A 654 2.30 -58.91 -40.83
N ALA A 655 1.55 -57.89 -40.38
CA ALA A 655 0.97 -56.69 -41.04
C ALA A 655 0.73 -55.56 -40.00
N ALA A 656 0.28 -54.32 -40.30
CA ALA A 656 0.49 -53.43 -41.46
C ALA A 656 0.02 -51.99 -41.11
N VAL A 657 0.89 -50.98 -41.21
CA VAL A 657 0.53 -49.55 -41.28
C VAL A 657 1.50 -48.85 -42.23
N SER A 658 0.99 -48.11 -43.21
CA SER A 658 1.80 -47.39 -44.19
C SER A 658 1.43 -45.90 -44.30
N ARG A 659 2.45 -45.11 -44.67
CA ARG A 659 2.43 -43.67 -44.96
C ARG A 659 1.49 -43.39 -46.16
N SER A 660 1.04 -42.17 -46.47
CA SER A 660 1.75 -40.88 -46.31
C SER A 660 0.89 -39.63 -46.49
N ARG A 661 1.40 -38.49 -45.98
CA ARG A 661 1.33 -37.10 -46.51
C ARG A 661 0.10 -36.65 -47.33
N GLY A 662 -0.51 -35.56 -46.86
CA GLY A 662 -1.08 -34.51 -47.72
C GLY A 662 -2.61 -34.47 -47.77
N GLY A 663 -3.20 -33.53 -47.01
CA GLY A 663 -4.62 -33.21 -47.03
C GLY A 663 -4.84 -31.80 -46.50
N ALA A 664 -5.84 -31.09 -47.02
CA ALA A 664 -6.07 -29.67 -46.73
C ALA A 664 -6.68 -29.43 -45.33
N VAL A 665 -6.47 -28.23 -44.81
CA VAL A 665 -7.19 -27.70 -43.63
C VAL A 665 -8.64 -27.40 -44.04
N PRO A 666 -9.67 -27.84 -43.28
CA PRO A 666 -11.06 -27.49 -43.56
C PRO A 666 -11.34 -26.02 -43.20
N PRO A 667 -12.22 -25.32 -43.95
CA PRO A 667 -12.61 -23.96 -43.63
C PRO A 667 -13.49 -23.89 -42.36
N PRO A 668 -13.52 -22.74 -41.66
CA PRO A 668 -14.40 -22.53 -40.51
C PRO A 668 -15.89 -22.50 -40.93
N PRO A 669 -16.83 -22.76 -39.99
CA PRO A 669 -18.26 -22.62 -40.25
C PRO A 669 -18.63 -21.15 -40.54
N PRO A 670 -19.69 -20.90 -41.34
CA PRO A 670 -20.07 -19.55 -41.75
C PRO A 670 -20.59 -18.72 -40.58
N SER A 671 -20.18 -17.45 -40.52
CA SER A 671 -20.69 -16.44 -39.61
C SER A 671 -22.17 -16.17 -39.83
N LEU A 672 -22.96 -16.10 -38.75
CA LEU A 672 -24.34 -15.60 -38.83
C LEU A 672 -24.35 -14.10 -39.15
N SER A 673 -25.01 -13.73 -40.25
CA SER A 673 -25.11 -12.34 -40.72
C SER A 673 -25.95 -11.48 -39.79
N ALA A 674 -25.55 -10.23 -39.58
CA ALA A 674 -26.36 -9.23 -38.90
C ALA A 674 -27.64 -8.88 -39.70
N PRO A 675 -28.80 -8.71 -39.05
CA PRO A 675 -30.03 -8.27 -39.71
C PRO A 675 -30.00 -6.76 -40.00
N ALA A 676 -30.37 -6.38 -41.23
CA ALA A 676 -30.66 -5.00 -41.62
C ALA A 676 -32.15 -4.65 -41.32
N PRO A 677 -32.52 -3.35 -41.21
CA PRO A 677 -33.75 -2.97 -40.51
C PRO A 677 -35.05 -3.20 -41.29
N ALA A 678 -36.08 -3.67 -40.58
CA ALA A 678 -37.46 -3.68 -41.03
C ALA A 678 -38.14 -2.30 -40.78
N ARG A 679 -39.23 -2.02 -41.51
CA ARG A 679 -39.88 -0.70 -41.54
C ARG A 679 -41.12 -0.60 -40.63
N ASP A 680 -41.31 0.64 -40.18
CA ASP A 680 -42.52 1.24 -39.61
C ASP A 680 -43.85 0.75 -40.21
N LEU A 681 -44.76 0.29 -39.34
CA LEU A 681 -46.21 0.15 -39.54
C LEU A 681 -46.95 0.32 -38.20
N GLY A 682 -48.09 1.02 -38.23
CA GLY A 682 -48.87 1.40 -37.04
C GLY A 682 -49.84 0.34 -36.48
N PRO A 683 -50.58 0.68 -35.40
CA PRO A 683 -51.30 -0.27 -34.53
C PRO A 683 -52.82 -0.44 -34.81
N GLU A 684 -53.52 -1.12 -33.87
CA GLU A 684 -54.98 -1.36 -33.75
C GLU A 684 -55.56 -2.55 -34.57
N PRO A 685 -56.71 -3.16 -34.18
CA PRO A 685 -57.01 -3.71 -32.84
C PRO A 685 -57.79 -5.06 -32.89
N THR A 686 -58.04 -5.69 -31.72
CA THR A 686 -59.23 -6.52 -31.32
C THR A 686 -58.91 -7.20 -29.97
N THR A 687 -59.51 -6.88 -28.83
CA THR A 687 -60.89 -7.06 -28.32
C THR A 687 -61.37 -8.50 -28.06
N GLY A 688 -61.38 -8.89 -26.78
CA GLY A 688 -62.58 -9.49 -26.16
C GLY A 688 -62.64 -11.02 -25.96
N SER A 689 -62.63 -11.45 -24.69
CA SER A 689 -63.77 -12.18 -24.10
C SER A 689 -63.59 -12.35 -22.58
N SER A 690 -64.66 -12.08 -21.82
CA SER A 690 -64.79 -12.40 -20.40
C SER A 690 -66.23 -12.84 -20.15
N PHE A 691 -66.46 -13.93 -19.41
CA PHE A 691 -67.80 -14.39 -19.07
C PHE A 691 -68.06 -14.37 -17.56
N HIS A 692 -69.32 -14.09 -17.22
CA HIS A 692 -69.80 -13.80 -15.87
C HIS A 692 -70.12 -15.04 -15.03
N ALA A 693 -70.15 -14.83 -13.71
CA ALA A 693 -71.16 -15.41 -12.84
C ALA A 693 -71.71 -14.31 -11.90
N GLU A 694 -73.03 -14.28 -11.73
CA GLU A 694 -73.82 -13.41 -10.83
C GLU A 694 -74.13 -14.16 -9.51
N LEU A 695 -74.75 -13.64 -8.44
CA LEU A 695 -75.39 -12.35 -8.08
C LEU A 695 -75.51 -12.27 -6.53
N ALA A 696 -75.57 -11.07 -5.92
CA ALA A 696 -76.45 -10.75 -4.77
C ALA A 696 -76.30 -9.29 -4.27
N ASP A 697 -77.42 -8.66 -3.93
CA ASP A 697 -77.62 -7.25 -3.52
C ASP A 697 -76.81 -6.70 -2.32
N GLY A 698 -76.70 -5.36 -2.22
CA GLY A 698 -76.04 -4.72 -1.07
C GLY A 698 -76.04 -3.18 -0.91
N ALA A 699 -76.97 -2.42 -1.54
CA ALA A 699 -77.27 -0.99 -1.31
C ALA A 699 -76.10 0.05 -1.25
N GLY A 700 -76.00 0.92 -2.27
CA GLY A 700 -75.38 2.26 -2.18
C GLY A 700 -76.44 3.36 -2.02
N PRO A 701 -76.27 4.60 -2.56
CA PRO A 701 -75.06 5.30 -3.04
C PRO A 701 -74.72 6.47 -2.05
N ALA A 702 -74.12 7.65 -2.32
CA ALA A 702 -73.55 8.40 -3.47
C ALA A 702 -72.53 9.44 -2.90
N GLY A 703 -71.71 10.18 -3.65
CA GLY A 703 -71.36 10.16 -5.08
C GLY A 703 -70.86 11.54 -5.59
N GLY A 704 -70.07 11.56 -6.67
CA GLY A 704 -70.03 12.69 -7.63
C GLY A 704 -69.08 13.88 -7.45
N ARG A 705 -67.88 13.77 -8.04
CA ARG A 705 -67.22 14.76 -8.95
C ARG A 705 -67.05 16.27 -8.58
N ALA A 706 -65.76 16.66 -8.61
CA ALA A 706 -65.18 17.77 -9.39
C ALA A 706 -65.38 19.26 -9.00
N ALA A 707 -64.42 20.09 -9.44
CA ALA A 707 -64.16 21.50 -9.08
C ALA A 707 -64.57 22.45 -10.27
N PRO A 708 -64.37 23.81 -10.25
CA PRO A 708 -63.57 24.62 -9.30
C PRO A 708 -64.05 26.05 -8.91
N MET A 709 -63.22 26.71 -8.07
CA MET A 709 -62.94 28.17 -7.96
C MET A 709 -63.78 29.14 -7.09
N GLU A 710 -63.07 30.20 -6.66
CA GLU A 710 -63.49 31.53 -6.13
C GLU A 710 -63.98 31.69 -4.64
N ARG A 711 -63.00 32.03 -3.78
CA ARG A 711 -62.93 33.22 -2.87
C ARG A 711 -64.01 33.53 -1.79
N LYS A 712 -63.50 33.74 -0.55
CA LYS A 712 -63.86 34.79 0.45
C LYS A 712 -65.27 34.67 1.12
N GLU A 713 -65.53 35.16 2.34
CA GLU A 713 -64.73 35.79 3.41
C GLU A 713 -65.45 35.66 4.79
N GLN A 714 -64.78 36.09 5.89
CA GLN A 714 -65.40 36.53 7.18
C GLN A 714 -66.06 35.41 8.07
N GLU A 715 -66.23 35.54 9.40
CA GLU A 715 -65.92 36.67 10.31
C GLU A 715 -65.58 36.27 11.78
N SER A 716 -64.59 36.96 12.38
CA SER A 716 -64.49 37.28 13.84
C SER A 716 -64.24 36.12 14.86
N ALA A 717 -63.80 36.36 16.12
CA ALA A 717 -63.63 37.63 16.85
C ALA A 717 -62.55 37.59 17.97
N LYS A 718 -62.03 38.79 18.35
CA LYS A 718 -61.42 39.19 19.65
C LYS A 718 -60.04 38.61 20.03
N GLN A 719 -59.12 39.34 20.70
CA GLN A 719 -58.96 40.80 20.92
C GLN A 719 -57.54 41.15 21.46
N LYS A 720 -56.95 42.28 21.02
CA LYS A 720 -55.81 43.06 21.64
C LYS A 720 -54.45 42.32 21.75
N GLY A 721 -53.26 42.94 21.59
CA GLY A 721 -52.86 44.35 21.32
C GLY A 721 -52.00 44.91 22.48
N GLY A 722 -50.83 45.55 22.28
CA GLY A 722 -50.07 45.88 21.05
C GLY A 722 -48.79 46.68 21.40
N PHE A 723 -48.25 47.50 20.46
CA PHE A 723 -47.05 48.38 20.59
C PHE A 723 -45.71 47.59 20.60
N LEU A 724 -44.74 47.76 19.67
CA LEU A 724 -44.36 48.90 18.82
C LEU A 724 -43.86 48.48 17.42
N GLU A 725 -43.79 49.43 16.49
CA GLU A 725 -43.34 49.33 15.09
C GLU A 725 -42.22 50.38 14.85
N ARG A 726 -41.21 50.12 13.98
CA ARG A 726 -40.80 50.99 12.83
C ARG A 726 -39.39 50.76 12.23
N LEU A 727 -39.38 50.57 10.89
CA LEU A 727 -38.51 51.20 9.85
C LEU A 727 -36.97 50.93 9.89
N VAL A 728 -36.17 50.88 8.81
CA VAL A 728 -36.24 51.12 7.33
C VAL A 728 -35.38 50.00 6.65
N SER A 729 -35.79 49.20 5.66
CA SER A 729 -36.02 49.40 4.19
C SER A 729 -34.77 49.54 3.26
N ALA A 730 -34.71 48.71 2.20
CA ALA A 730 -33.87 48.79 0.97
C ALA A 730 -32.34 48.56 1.11
N ALA A 731 -31.56 48.18 0.08
CA ALA A 731 -31.80 48.08 -1.38
C ALA A 731 -31.04 46.91 -2.09
N LYS A 732 -31.17 46.81 -3.42
CA LYS A 732 -30.68 45.70 -4.31
C LYS A 732 -29.17 45.76 -4.65
N PRO A 733 -28.53 44.63 -5.02
CA PRO A 733 -27.29 44.63 -5.82
C PRO A 733 -27.55 44.91 -7.32
N ARG A 734 -26.52 45.34 -8.06
CA ARG A 734 -26.60 45.67 -9.50
C ARG A 734 -25.29 45.30 -10.22
N LYS A 735 -25.35 44.88 -11.49
CA LYS A 735 -24.18 44.60 -12.36
C LYS A 735 -23.42 45.89 -12.72
N ALA A 736 -22.08 45.84 -12.85
CA ALA A 736 -21.37 45.90 -14.16
C ALA A 736 -19.85 46.17 -14.06
N ALA A 737 -19.14 45.75 -15.12
CA ALA A 737 -17.85 46.26 -15.64
C ALA A 737 -16.52 46.01 -14.88
N ALA A 738 -15.47 45.73 -15.67
CA ALA A 738 -14.05 45.89 -15.36
C ALA A 738 -13.53 47.22 -15.96
N PRO A 739 -12.28 47.63 -15.71
CA PRO A 739 -11.31 47.53 -16.83
C PRO A 739 -9.82 47.32 -16.46
N ALA A 740 -9.07 46.89 -17.47
CA ALA A 740 -7.68 47.24 -17.85
C ALA A 740 -6.49 47.15 -16.86
N ALA A 741 -5.36 46.68 -17.41
CA ALA A 741 -4.02 46.85 -16.88
C ALA A 741 -3.28 48.01 -17.60
N PRO A 742 -2.07 48.38 -17.15
CA PRO A 742 -1.02 48.82 -18.06
C PRO A 742 0.26 47.97 -17.92
N SER A 743 1.16 48.11 -18.90
CA SER A 743 2.49 47.51 -18.93
C SER A 743 3.51 48.51 -19.47
N LEU A 744 4.79 48.37 -19.09
CA LEU A 744 6.01 48.48 -19.93
C LEU A 744 7.29 48.82 -19.12
N GLN A 745 8.42 48.33 -19.63
CA GLN A 745 9.80 48.87 -19.59
C GLN A 745 10.45 49.18 -18.22
N GLN A 746 11.51 48.45 -17.82
CA GLN A 746 12.91 48.56 -18.28
C GLN A 746 13.63 49.85 -17.83
N HIS A 747 14.50 49.78 -16.81
CA HIS A 747 15.93 50.15 -16.91
C HIS A 747 16.72 49.94 -15.59
N ALA A 748 18.03 49.80 -15.73
CA ALA A 748 19.10 49.99 -14.74
C ALA A 748 20.29 50.69 -15.49
N PRO A 749 21.43 51.12 -14.88
CA PRO A 749 21.90 50.95 -13.49
C PRO A 749 22.66 52.16 -12.83
N ARG A 750 23.28 51.92 -11.64
CA ARG A 750 24.53 52.51 -11.04
C ARG A 750 24.54 53.82 -10.18
N ALA A 751 25.55 53.86 -9.28
CA ALA A 751 26.07 54.94 -8.37
C ALA A 751 25.15 55.35 -7.17
N GLN A 752 25.59 55.36 -5.89
CA GLN A 752 26.61 56.21 -5.20
C GLN A 752 26.23 57.71 -5.20
N GLU A 753 26.17 58.46 -4.08
CA GLU A 753 26.56 58.30 -2.65
C GLU A 753 25.70 59.32 -1.80
N ASP A 754 25.78 59.67 -0.50
CA ASP A 754 26.68 59.56 0.70
C ASP A 754 25.90 59.99 2.00
N LYS A 755 26.33 59.63 3.23
CA LYS A 755 25.92 60.13 4.61
C LYS A 755 24.44 59.97 5.09
N ALA A 756 24.05 60.11 6.38
CA ALA A 756 24.57 59.86 7.77
C ALA A 756 23.45 60.34 8.77
N GLU A 757 22.96 59.60 9.78
CA GLU A 757 23.45 59.47 11.20
C GLU A 757 23.38 60.76 12.08
N VAL A 758 23.00 60.83 13.37
CA VAL A 758 22.68 59.88 14.49
C VAL A 758 21.67 60.51 15.53
N ARG A 759 21.37 59.82 16.66
CA ARG A 759 20.74 60.27 17.97
C ARG A 759 19.21 60.41 18.07
N TYR A 760 18.55 60.27 19.25
CA TYR A 760 18.97 60.15 20.67
C TYR A 760 18.73 58.71 21.23
N GLU A 761 19.40 58.12 22.24
CA GLU A 761 19.96 58.48 23.59
C GLU A 761 19.02 58.27 24.81
N GLN A 762 19.58 57.77 25.94
CA GLN A 762 18.88 57.22 27.13
C GLN A 762 19.55 57.61 28.49
N GLU A 763 18.75 57.76 29.55
CA GLU A 763 19.06 57.84 31.01
C GLU A 763 17.71 57.67 31.78
N GLU A 764 17.54 57.18 33.02
CA GLU A 764 18.22 56.19 33.90
C GLU A 764 17.06 55.40 34.62
N VAL A 765 16.97 54.85 35.85
CA VAL A 765 17.76 54.79 37.11
C VAL A 765 17.71 53.34 37.69
N LEU A 766 18.74 52.96 38.48
CA LEU A 766 18.92 51.64 39.13
C LEU A 766 17.94 51.29 40.29
N PRO A 767 17.91 50.02 40.76
CA PRO A 767 18.80 49.64 41.87
C PRO A 767 19.44 48.22 41.84
N LEU A 768 20.76 48.19 42.10
CA LEU A 768 21.55 47.13 42.78
C LEU A 768 21.67 45.71 42.18
N SER A 769 22.69 44.99 42.68
CA SER A 769 23.37 43.90 41.97
C SER A 769 23.66 42.65 42.82
N VAL A 770 23.63 41.47 42.20
CA VAL A 770 24.53 40.34 42.48
C VAL A 770 24.97 39.77 41.11
N ALA A 771 26.20 39.27 41.00
CA ALA A 771 26.77 38.79 39.74
C ALA A 771 26.70 37.27 39.58
N GLU A 772 26.47 36.79 38.35
CA GLU A 772 26.78 35.42 37.92
C GLU A 772 27.73 35.47 36.70
N SER A 773 28.67 34.53 36.64
CA SER A 773 29.75 34.52 35.65
C SER A 773 29.36 33.80 34.36
N SER A 774 29.51 34.45 33.21
CA SER A 774 29.36 33.79 31.90
C SER A 774 30.54 32.84 31.61
N ILE A 775 30.20 31.63 31.17
CA ILE A 775 31.15 30.68 30.58
C ILE A 775 31.43 31.14 29.13
N PRO A 776 32.68 31.16 28.64
CA PRO A 776 32.98 31.52 27.26
C PRO A 776 32.30 30.60 26.25
N THR A 777 31.75 31.19 25.18
CA THR A 777 31.26 30.45 24.01
C THR A 777 32.44 30.04 23.14
N GLU A 778 32.92 28.81 23.29
CA GLU A 778 33.84 28.21 22.32
C GLU A 778 33.15 27.97 20.96
N ASP A 779 33.93 27.97 19.88
CA ASP A 779 33.46 27.54 18.57
C ASP A 779 33.00 26.07 18.61
N VAL A 780 31.80 25.83 18.07
CA VAL A 780 31.18 24.52 17.91
C VAL A 780 32.08 23.56 17.13
N GLY A 781 32.80 24.04 16.12
CA GLY A 781 33.78 23.26 15.36
C GLY A 781 34.93 22.75 16.24
N SER A 782 35.51 23.64 17.05
CA SER A 782 36.51 23.29 18.06
C SER A 782 35.98 22.28 19.09
N LEU A 783 34.79 22.54 19.66
CA LEU A 783 34.18 21.65 20.66
C LEU A 783 33.97 20.22 20.12
N LEU A 784 33.45 20.08 18.90
CA LEU A 784 33.24 18.77 18.27
C LEU A 784 34.56 18.08 17.87
N GLY A 785 35.63 18.85 17.60
CA GLY A 785 36.98 18.33 17.36
C GLY A 785 37.68 17.80 18.62
N GLN A 786 37.25 18.23 19.82
CA GLN A 786 37.80 17.77 21.11
C GLN A 786 37.19 16.43 21.61
N GLN A 787 36.23 15.84 20.88
CA GLN A 787 35.58 14.60 21.31
C GLN A 787 36.57 13.42 21.32
N LEU A 788 36.66 12.72 22.45
CA LEU A 788 37.56 11.57 22.61
C LEU A 788 37.07 10.34 21.82
N ALA A 789 37.98 9.40 21.57
CA ALA A 789 37.70 8.16 20.84
C ALA A 789 36.58 7.31 21.48
N ASN A 790 36.30 7.45 22.78
CA ASN A 790 35.19 6.79 23.49
C ASN A 790 33.84 7.53 23.37
N GLY A 791 33.79 8.74 22.79
CA GLY A 791 32.58 9.55 22.65
C GLY A 791 32.38 10.63 23.73
N LEU A 792 33.21 10.65 24.76
CA LEU A 792 33.15 11.62 25.87
C LEU A 792 34.09 12.80 25.64
N TRP A 793 33.97 13.84 26.46
CA TRP A 793 34.95 14.92 26.56
C TRP A 793 35.77 14.79 27.85
N ALA A 794 37.05 15.17 27.80
CA ALA A 794 37.91 15.21 28.97
C ALA A 794 37.44 16.28 29.96
N GLY A 795 37.28 15.91 31.23
CA GLY A 795 36.75 16.82 32.25
C GLY A 795 37.80 17.29 33.25
N THR A 796 37.86 18.61 33.47
CA THR A 796 38.63 19.23 34.55
C THR A 796 37.76 19.43 35.81
N GLY A 797 38.41 19.56 36.97
CA GLY A 797 37.75 19.78 38.27
C GLY A 797 37.75 18.56 39.19
N GLU A 798 36.94 18.62 40.25
CA GLU A 798 36.94 17.61 41.32
C GLU A 798 36.03 16.40 41.04
N GLY A 799 36.38 15.28 41.69
CA GLY A 799 35.71 13.98 41.59
C GLY A 799 36.51 12.92 40.82
N PRO A 800 36.11 11.63 40.87
CA PRO A 800 36.67 10.56 40.05
C PRO A 800 36.53 10.83 38.54
N GLU A 801 37.39 10.22 37.71
CA GLU A 801 37.39 10.43 36.26
C GLU A 801 36.02 10.24 35.57
N PRO A 802 35.20 9.22 35.90
CA PRO A 802 33.84 9.11 35.37
C PRO A 802 32.98 10.34 35.66
N VAL A 803 33.02 10.87 36.89
CA VAL A 803 32.25 12.06 37.29
C VAL A 803 32.71 13.30 36.51
N ARG A 804 34.01 13.42 36.25
CA ARG A 804 34.57 14.51 35.43
C ARG A 804 34.14 14.40 33.97
N GLN A 805 34.28 13.23 33.35
CA GLN A 805 33.89 13.01 31.95
C GLN A 805 32.38 13.16 31.72
N ALA A 806 31.55 12.71 32.68
CA ALA A 806 30.09 12.92 32.65
C ALA A 806 29.73 14.41 32.68
N ARG A 807 30.26 15.16 33.67
CA ARG A 807 30.01 16.59 33.84
C ARG A 807 30.45 17.40 32.61
N ALA A 808 31.62 17.10 32.06
CA ALA A 808 32.13 17.76 30.86
C ALA A 808 31.29 17.45 29.62
N THR A 809 31.02 16.17 29.35
CA THR A 809 30.22 15.73 28.20
C THR A 809 28.80 16.31 28.24
N ALA A 810 28.14 16.31 29.40
CA ALA A 810 26.80 16.90 29.54
C ALA A 810 26.80 18.43 29.36
N ARG A 811 27.84 19.15 29.82
CA ARG A 811 27.99 20.59 29.54
C ARG A 811 28.21 20.87 28.04
N VAL A 812 29.01 20.08 27.33
CA VAL A 812 29.18 20.22 25.87
C VAL A 812 27.88 19.90 25.12
N LEU A 813 27.17 18.83 25.49
CA LEU A 813 25.87 18.50 24.91
C LEU A 813 24.80 19.59 25.13
N LEU A 814 24.85 20.33 26.25
CA LEU A 814 24.00 21.51 26.46
C LEU A 814 24.35 22.68 25.53
N VAL A 815 25.63 22.92 25.24
CA VAL A 815 26.05 23.93 24.24
C VAL A 815 25.55 23.53 22.84
N LEU A 816 25.77 22.28 22.44
CA LEU A 816 25.26 21.76 21.17
C LEU A 816 23.73 21.86 21.06
N LEU A 817 23.00 21.57 22.15
CA LEU A 817 21.55 21.68 22.23
C LEU A 817 21.02 23.13 22.11
N ARG A 818 21.80 24.13 22.49
CA ARG A 818 21.47 25.56 22.29
C ARG A 818 21.58 25.93 20.81
N GLU A 819 22.63 25.46 20.14
CA GLU A 819 22.86 25.61 18.69
C GLU A 819 22.00 24.68 17.82
N GLY A 820 21.02 23.98 18.41
CA GLY A 820 20.10 23.08 17.68
C GLY A 820 20.71 21.73 17.26
N ILE A 821 21.94 21.43 17.68
CA ILE A 821 22.66 20.20 17.35
C ILE A 821 22.27 19.08 18.31
N THR A 822 21.41 18.18 17.83
CA THR A 822 20.93 16.97 18.52
C THR A 822 21.46 15.71 17.81
N SER A 823 21.09 14.51 18.27
CA SER A 823 21.48 13.26 17.61
C SER A 823 20.85 13.07 16.21
N SER A 824 19.89 13.93 15.80
CA SER A 824 19.37 14.00 14.44
C SER A 824 20.00 15.10 13.58
N HIS A 825 21.04 15.79 14.06
CA HIS A 825 21.71 16.84 13.27
C HIS A 825 22.46 16.27 12.05
N PRO A 826 22.24 16.75 10.81
CA PRO A 826 22.73 16.09 9.58
C PRO A 826 24.24 15.85 9.50
N LEU A 827 25.06 16.70 10.13
CA LEU A 827 26.53 16.62 10.10
C LEU A 827 27.16 16.08 11.39
N HIS A 828 26.45 16.14 12.52
CA HIS A 828 27.04 15.92 13.86
C HIS A 828 26.23 14.96 14.73
N GLY A 829 25.07 14.49 14.27
CA GLY A 829 24.19 13.59 15.02
C GLY A 829 24.87 12.30 15.46
N ALA A 830 25.79 11.76 14.64
CA ALA A 830 26.60 10.59 14.99
C ALA A 830 27.54 10.84 16.19
N GLN A 831 28.13 12.03 16.28
CA GLN A 831 28.98 12.42 17.43
C GLN A 831 28.15 12.58 18.71
N VAL A 832 26.98 13.23 18.60
CA VAL A 832 26.03 13.38 19.71
C VAL A 832 25.48 12.02 20.17
N LYS A 833 25.10 11.13 19.25
CA LYS A 833 24.63 9.77 19.55
C LYS A 833 25.69 8.97 20.30
N LYS A 834 26.94 9.01 19.82
CA LYS A 834 28.08 8.36 20.49
C LYS A 834 28.30 8.89 21.91
N ALA A 835 28.10 10.19 22.14
CA ALA A 835 28.15 10.80 23.47
C ALA A 835 26.98 10.36 24.37
N VAL A 836 25.76 10.24 23.82
CA VAL A 836 24.58 9.72 24.53
C VAL A 836 24.78 8.27 24.97
N ASP A 837 25.23 7.39 24.08
CA ASP A 837 25.52 5.99 24.44
C ASP A 837 26.67 5.87 25.46
N ALA A 838 27.69 6.73 25.38
CA ALA A 838 28.76 6.76 26.35
C ALA A 838 28.31 7.30 27.73
N LEU A 839 27.47 8.33 27.78
CA LEU A 839 26.84 8.80 29.02
C LEU A 839 25.92 7.75 29.65
N LEU A 840 25.12 7.04 28.84
CA LEU A 840 24.28 5.92 29.27
C LEU A 840 25.11 4.82 29.95
N ALA A 841 26.19 4.38 29.30
CA ALA A 841 27.07 3.33 29.85
C ALA A 841 27.78 3.78 31.14
N LEU A 842 28.08 5.08 31.26
CA LEU A 842 28.82 5.63 32.38
C LEU A 842 27.92 6.04 33.57
N ALA A 843 26.63 6.31 33.33
CA ALA A 843 25.67 6.69 34.37
C ALA A 843 25.57 5.67 35.53
N ALA A 844 25.68 4.37 35.22
CA ALA A 844 25.72 3.30 36.21
C ALA A 844 26.91 3.40 37.19
N GLN A 845 27.95 4.15 36.85
CA GLN A 845 29.16 4.37 37.67
C GLN A 845 29.09 5.65 38.52
N LEU A 846 28.05 6.49 38.32
CA LEU A 846 27.90 7.80 38.96
C LEU A 846 27.16 7.75 40.32
N GLY A 847 26.98 6.58 40.92
CA GLY A 847 26.21 6.38 42.17
C GLY A 847 26.74 7.09 43.43
N GLN A 848 27.88 7.79 43.35
CA GLN A 848 28.43 8.67 44.40
C GLN A 848 28.26 10.18 44.08
N ALA A 849 27.62 10.52 42.96
CA ALA A 849 27.42 11.88 42.47
C ALA A 849 26.05 11.99 41.76
N PRO A 850 24.92 11.89 42.49
CA PRO A 850 23.58 11.80 41.91
C PRO A 850 23.24 12.99 41.01
N ASP A 851 23.62 14.20 41.38
CA ASP A 851 23.40 15.40 40.57
C ASP A 851 24.08 15.31 39.19
N VAL A 852 25.27 14.70 39.12
CA VAL A 852 25.99 14.52 37.84
C VAL A 852 25.37 13.39 37.00
N ALA A 853 24.78 12.38 37.63
CA ALA A 853 23.98 11.37 36.94
C ALA A 853 22.67 11.97 36.39
N GLU A 854 22.03 12.85 37.17
CA GLU A 854 20.83 13.59 36.78
C GLU A 854 21.12 14.55 35.61
N LEU A 855 22.25 15.27 35.64
CA LEU A 855 22.72 16.08 34.52
C LEU A 855 22.97 15.23 33.27
N ALA A 856 23.71 14.13 33.41
CA ALA A 856 24.09 13.27 32.30
C ALA A 856 22.87 12.69 31.58
N LEU A 857 21.93 12.11 32.33
CA LEU A 857 20.76 11.44 31.74
C LEU A 857 19.70 12.45 31.25
N GLY A 858 19.46 13.55 31.96
CA GLY A 858 18.52 14.58 31.52
C GLY A 858 18.99 15.28 30.24
N VAL A 859 20.27 15.64 30.14
CA VAL A 859 20.83 16.21 28.90
C VAL A 859 20.87 15.18 27.77
N ALA A 860 21.25 13.93 28.05
CA ALA A 860 21.22 12.86 27.06
C ALA A 860 19.81 12.67 26.45
N TRP A 861 18.75 12.73 27.28
CA TRP A 861 17.37 12.64 26.81
C TRP A 861 16.99 13.81 25.90
N LEU A 862 17.36 15.04 26.28
CA LEU A 862 17.08 16.26 25.51
C LEU A 862 17.74 16.25 24.11
N VAL A 863 18.94 15.69 23.97
CA VAL A 863 19.64 15.60 22.67
C VAL A 863 19.33 14.33 21.88
N ALA A 864 18.73 13.30 22.50
CA ALA A 864 18.43 12.03 21.85
C ALA A 864 17.19 12.11 20.95
N ALA A 865 17.34 11.64 19.71
CA ALA A 865 16.26 11.30 18.79
C ALA A 865 16.01 9.77 18.79
N GLY A 866 14.75 9.38 18.55
CA GLY A 866 14.31 7.99 18.44
C GLY A 866 13.80 7.38 19.77
N PRO A 867 12.65 6.67 19.76
CA PRO A 867 12.00 6.20 20.99
C PRO A 867 12.82 5.14 21.74
N ARG A 868 13.46 4.19 21.03
CA ARG A 868 14.34 3.16 21.64
C ARG A 868 15.48 3.77 22.47
N THR A 869 16.06 4.89 22.03
CA THR A 869 17.13 5.58 22.75
C THR A 869 16.60 6.29 23.99
N ARG A 870 15.45 6.98 23.88
CA ARG A 870 14.81 7.66 25.00
C ARG A 870 14.34 6.70 26.09
N GLY A 871 13.72 5.57 25.71
CA GLY A 871 13.32 4.51 26.65
C GLY A 871 14.51 3.94 27.46
N ARG A 872 15.69 3.76 26.83
CA ARG A 872 16.93 3.37 27.55
C ARG A 872 17.37 4.43 28.57
N ILE A 873 17.23 5.72 28.25
CA ILE A 873 17.58 6.84 29.14
C ILE A 873 16.57 6.97 30.28
N GLU A 874 15.27 6.86 29.98
CA GLU A 874 14.18 6.83 30.96
C GLU A 874 14.34 5.65 31.93
N GLN A 875 14.68 4.46 31.44
CA GLN A 875 14.98 3.28 32.27
C GLN A 875 16.19 3.51 33.18
N ALA A 876 17.27 4.12 32.67
CA ALA A 876 18.44 4.48 33.46
C ALA A 876 18.15 5.61 34.48
N ALA A 877 17.16 6.46 34.22
CA ALA A 877 16.75 7.56 35.09
C ALA A 877 15.75 7.16 36.19
N LYS A 878 15.07 5.99 36.10
CA LYS A 878 14.15 5.48 37.14
C LYS A 878 14.67 5.54 38.59
N PRO A 879 15.95 5.28 38.92
CA PRO A 879 16.47 5.42 40.29
C PRO A 879 16.79 6.87 40.73
N LEU A 880 16.66 7.88 39.86
CA LEU A 880 16.97 9.28 40.16
C LEU A 880 15.69 10.09 40.40
N PRO A 881 15.37 10.47 41.67
CA PRO A 881 14.07 11.06 42.00
C PRO A 881 13.84 12.46 41.39
N GLY A 882 14.88 13.17 40.93
CA GLY A 882 14.72 14.47 40.26
C GLY A 882 14.32 14.40 38.78
N LEU A 883 14.48 13.23 38.12
CA LEU A 883 14.17 13.08 36.68
C LEU A 883 12.78 12.50 36.38
N GLY A 884 12.31 11.54 37.18
CA GLY A 884 11.19 10.67 36.80
C GLY A 884 9.89 11.39 36.42
N GLY A 885 9.60 12.56 37.01
CA GLY A 885 8.43 13.39 36.68
C GLY A 885 8.72 14.60 35.80
N ARG A 886 9.96 14.77 35.30
CA ARG A 886 10.37 15.91 34.45
C ARG A 886 10.60 15.54 32.99
N LEU A 887 10.81 14.25 32.68
CA LEU A 887 11.03 13.77 31.32
C LEU A 887 9.81 13.96 30.40
N GLU A 888 8.62 14.21 30.96
CA GLU A 888 7.40 14.52 30.19
C GLU A 888 7.31 15.99 29.73
N ASP A 889 7.99 16.93 30.41
CA ASP A 889 8.04 18.35 30.03
C ASP A 889 9.46 18.75 29.58
N THR A 890 9.64 18.79 28.25
CA THR A 890 10.92 19.15 27.62
C THR A 890 11.39 20.57 27.95
N ALA A 891 10.48 21.51 28.23
CA ALA A 891 10.83 22.90 28.55
C ALA A 891 11.30 23.03 30.00
N ALA A 892 10.53 22.47 30.95
CA ALA A 892 10.93 22.42 32.36
C ALA A 892 12.22 21.60 32.55
N LEU A 893 12.39 20.49 31.82
CA LEU A 893 13.61 19.69 31.83
C LEU A 893 14.82 20.50 31.33
N ARG A 894 14.71 21.24 30.22
CA ARG A 894 15.80 22.09 29.72
C ARG A 894 16.21 23.13 30.77
N GLN A 895 15.26 23.88 31.33
CA GLN A 895 15.54 24.91 32.34
C GLN A 895 16.19 24.31 33.61
N HIS A 896 15.74 23.13 34.05
CA HIS A 896 16.32 22.42 35.18
C HIS A 896 17.75 21.93 34.89
N MET A 897 18.00 21.36 33.70
CA MET A 897 19.34 20.96 33.27
C MET A 897 20.31 22.14 33.16
N GLU A 898 19.87 23.31 32.69
CA GLU A 898 20.71 24.51 32.67
C GLU A 898 21.02 25.02 34.08
N THR A 899 20.03 25.00 34.99
CA THR A 899 20.19 25.36 36.42
C THR A 899 21.11 24.38 37.17
N LEU A 900 21.17 23.13 36.73
CA LEU A 900 22.01 22.09 37.33
C LEU A 900 23.41 22.04 36.69
N ALA A 901 23.57 22.53 35.46
CA ALA A 901 24.85 22.66 34.78
C ALA A 901 25.68 23.88 35.23
N THR A 902 25.05 24.94 35.74
CA THR A 902 25.72 26.12 36.33
C THR A 902 26.19 25.89 37.76
N ARG A 903 25.65 24.88 38.44
CA ARG A 903 26.18 24.32 39.69
C ARG A 903 27.38 23.40 39.43
#